data_AF-A0A420XXL4-F1
#
_entry.id   AF-A0A420XXL4-F1
#
_cell.length_a   1.000
_cell.length_b   1.000
_cell.length_c   1.000
_cell.angle_alpha   90.00
_cell.angle_beta   90.00
_cell.angle_gamma   90.00
#
_symmetry.space_group_name_H-M   'P 1'
#
loop_
_entity.id
_entity.type
_entity.pdbx_description
1 polymer ?
#
loop_
_entity_poly.entity_id
_entity_poly.type
_entity_poly.pdbx_seq_one_letter_code
_entity_poly.pdbx_strand_id
1 'polypeptide(L)'
;MGSITESKPIPYIEEGVYSGAPSRLREEADKTLSTLLSNRTVPTTQPRKHGVRLPPDTNTELFELAIKDLQAKIGAENVEVNDKDLDDGWYMDHPKTHDAMHITDQEELVASAVVYPSSTEDVQTIVRWANETGYPLYPISLGRNLGYGGSAPRVPGGIVVDLGKRMHKILNIDGDNASCVVEPGVTYFRLYEEIQARGLPLWIDTPDLGGGSLLGNAMDRGVGYTPYGDHWAMHCGMEVVLPNGELLRTGMGAMPGPDGADNPTWQSFQNAFGPQVDGIFSQSNFGIVTKMGFHLMPATNNQSYCITFPDDDDFEAIVDTIRPLAQQRILGNIPQLRHIIQELSVTGRSKSSFHSGSKPMTREEIRAASGSLPLGECSWVFYGTQYGPPETINQQLAIIKAAFSSAIPGSRFFVPEDVPQDHYLHSRAKVCAGTPVLRELDWLNWLPNGGHIAFSPIAPTRGSDARVLHEILKAAYARHGFDMFSTLCVAGREMHYIAEIVYDRSDEKMKHRAVRLVREMIDECAAKGFGEYRTHLLFADQVARTYNWNNQALMRFNETLKDALDPNGILAPGRSGIWPQKYRGKGWELGAEDIEMKHLGPKMEAPEWYLYDPNYTIFNYTTGGTRGDVGVGAYNVATNQTFDCYAGDVDLARPGDAPEWHNCSVPDTEFSFSLDTNSFGLRQRWICDNAPQYTFLANGTVELPDTALGCNTESGQKWCLYGGNTIRPGLTSPLTIRPFPPWLPGSPYEYPDRCVERSDYPTWEIRALVYEHQGAAQILSFNYTNMMNGIVSSCSLPVNETLTRATSHLPRWISCNASSPSGSREISDTFVQFDADYGILALKQSWKCHDNNVNDDEPEDYHGLGYLVKPLQCSERVQYGGEMSGSPANYTCTLPTTNISGYASYDLPLPVVPHTLYTDSCTLNSMNNTVLRLQAYAFDFPADTPGGPATASFTVSNPGPGDIYAIQDIPLQADGQWHACATDTAGSMPWQLQSCAYFLNSTSGSIGFKFQWYCDDRDPFHAILFTANARGTLSACRNAVRTNTACQYSSPVGLELDIANVSWQSTGEPMNRGPEWPWV
;
A
#
# COMPACT_ATOMS: atom_id res chain seq x y z
N MET A 1 4.56 -13.43 59.49
CA MET A 1 5.54 -12.37 59.84
C MET A 1 6.89 -13.01 60.06
N GLY A 2 7.84 -12.69 59.18
CA GLY A 2 9.24 -13.12 59.19
C GLY A 2 9.91 -12.34 58.05
N SER A 3 10.36 -11.14 58.37
CA SER A 3 11.03 -10.19 57.48
C SER A 3 12.29 -10.81 56.87
N ILE A 4 12.35 -10.88 55.53
CA ILE A 4 13.59 -10.91 54.77
C ILE A 4 13.59 -9.65 53.90
N THR A 5 14.05 -8.58 54.54
CA THR A 5 14.93 -7.53 54.03
C THR A 5 15.09 -7.43 52.51
N GLU A 6 14.62 -6.31 51.97
CA GLU A 6 15.16 -5.55 50.83
C GLU A 6 16.05 -6.35 49.87
N SER A 7 15.45 -6.81 48.76
CA SER A 7 16.22 -7.13 47.57
C SER A 7 17.01 -5.87 47.19
N LYS A 8 18.33 -5.91 47.37
CA LYS A 8 19.23 -4.95 46.72
C LYS A 8 18.80 -4.84 45.24
N PRO A 9 18.72 -3.63 44.66
CA PRO A 9 18.55 -3.52 43.22
C PRO A 9 19.64 -4.36 42.59
N ILE A 10 19.26 -5.42 41.87
CA ILE A 10 20.21 -6.23 41.13
C ILE A 10 20.87 -5.24 40.16
N PRO A 11 22.18 -4.98 40.29
CA PRO A 11 22.82 -3.98 39.48
C PRO A 11 22.61 -4.35 38.01
N TYR A 12 22.51 -3.32 37.17
CA TYR A 12 22.77 -3.43 35.74
C TYR A 12 23.97 -4.38 35.57
N ILE A 13 23.90 -5.33 34.63
CA ILE A 13 25.09 -6.03 34.13
C ILE A 13 26.18 -4.95 34.05
N GLU A 14 27.26 -5.09 34.82
CA GLU A 14 28.20 -4.01 35.19
C GLU A 14 28.27 -2.89 34.14
N GLU A 15 28.04 -1.63 34.55
CA GLU A 15 28.29 -0.47 33.69
C GLU A 15 29.63 -0.64 32.97
N GLY A 16 29.62 -0.70 31.62
CA GLY A 16 30.86 -0.47 30.90
C GLY A 16 31.10 -1.01 29.50
N VAL A 17 30.18 -1.69 28.78
CA VAL A 17 30.44 -1.90 27.33
C VAL A 17 29.20 -1.91 26.43
N TYR A 18 28.29 -2.89 26.51
CA TYR A 18 27.21 -3.08 25.52
C TYR A 18 25.87 -3.49 26.13
N SER A 19 24.74 -3.03 25.56
CA SER A 19 23.40 -3.26 26.13
C SER A 19 23.07 -4.74 26.36
N GLY A 20 23.10 -5.21 27.60
CA GLY A 20 22.69 -6.56 27.97
C GLY A 20 23.66 -7.70 27.64
N ALA A 21 24.92 -7.40 27.29
CA ALA A 21 25.98 -8.41 27.06
C ALA A 21 26.63 -8.82 28.40
N PRO A 22 26.70 -10.11 28.76
CA PRO A 22 27.39 -10.55 29.98
C PRO A 22 28.90 -10.40 29.82
N SER A 23 29.61 -10.25 30.96
CA SER A 23 31.06 -10.02 30.98
C SER A 23 31.86 -11.09 30.23
N ARG A 24 31.41 -12.37 30.25
CA ARG A 24 32.03 -13.47 29.51
C ARG A 24 32.03 -13.29 27.98
N LEU A 25 31.17 -12.44 27.44
CA LEU A 25 31.06 -12.18 25.99
C LEU A 25 31.71 -10.86 25.58
N ARG A 26 32.34 -10.12 26.50
CA ARG A 26 32.96 -8.83 26.19
C ARG A 26 33.98 -8.93 25.07
N GLU A 27 34.92 -9.87 25.17
CA GLU A 27 35.97 -10.04 24.16
C GLU A 27 35.38 -10.45 22.79
N GLU A 28 34.37 -11.33 22.79
CA GLU A 28 33.67 -11.74 21.57
C GLU A 28 32.93 -10.55 20.94
N ALA A 29 32.26 -9.73 21.75
CA ALA A 29 31.54 -8.54 21.33
C ALA A 29 32.48 -7.46 20.77
N ASP A 30 33.58 -7.15 21.47
CA ASP A 30 34.59 -6.18 21.05
C ASP A 30 35.22 -6.60 19.71
N LYS A 31 35.53 -7.90 19.56
CA LYS A 31 36.05 -8.47 18.31
C LYS A 31 35.03 -8.36 17.18
N THR A 32 33.78 -8.74 17.43
CA THR A 32 32.70 -8.69 16.44
C THR A 32 32.47 -7.26 15.96
N LEU A 33 32.38 -6.30 16.88
CA LEU A 33 32.23 -4.89 16.54
C LEU A 33 33.43 -4.39 15.73
N SER A 34 34.65 -4.69 16.16
CA SER A 34 35.87 -4.32 15.44
C SER A 34 35.87 -4.85 14.00
N THR A 35 35.49 -6.11 13.80
CA THR A 35 35.36 -6.72 12.47
C THR A 35 34.30 -6.00 11.62
N LEU A 36 33.10 -5.77 12.15
CA LEU A 36 32.03 -5.04 11.43
C LEU A 36 32.44 -3.62 11.06
N LEU A 37 33.13 -2.92 11.95
CA LEU A 37 33.61 -1.55 11.69
C LEU A 37 34.76 -1.53 10.67
N SER A 38 35.60 -2.57 10.63
CA SER A 38 36.76 -2.63 9.72
C SER A 38 36.38 -2.66 8.23
N ASN A 39 35.18 -3.15 7.91
CA ASN A 39 34.66 -3.24 6.53
C ASN A 39 33.66 -2.13 6.20
N ARG A 40 33.46 -1.16 7.10
CA ARG A 40 32.52 -0.06 6.92
C ARG A 40 33.14 1.04 6.04
N THR A 41 32.36 1.59 5.12
CA THR A 41 32.80 2.67 4.21
C THR A 41 32.09 4.00 4.44
N VAL A 42 30.98 4.00 5.21
CA VAL A 42 30.24 5.22 5.59
C VAL A 42 30.07 5.34 7.11
N PRO A 43 29.94 6.54 7.68
CA PRO A 43 29.66 6.72 9.10
C PRO A 43 28.38 6.01 9.56
N THR A 44 28.31 5.70 10.86
CA THR A 44 27.11 5.16 11.49
C THR A 44 26.03 6.19 11.72
N THR A 45 26.45 7.42 12.00
CA THR A 45 25.56 8.55 12.22
C THR A 45 25.39 9.34 10.93
N GLN A 46 24.14 9.57 10.54
CA GLN A 46 23.77 10.39 9.40
C GLN A 46 23.00 11.63 9.88
N PRO A 47 23.37 12.83 9.39
CA PRO A 47 22.61 14.04 9.70
C PRO A 47 21.16 13.93 9.24
N ARG A 48 20.25 14.42 10.06
CA ARG A 48 18.84 14.53 9.66
C ARG A 48 18.68 15.44 8.44
N LYS A 49 17.93 14.97 7.46
CA LYS A 49 17.49 15.72 6.27
C LYS A 49 16.28 16.58 6.60
N HIS A 50 15.38 16.07 7.43
CA HIS A 50 14.17 16.75 7.87
C HIS A 50 14.08 16.82 9.40
N GLY A 51 13.21 17.71 9.90
CA GLY A 51 12.87 17.75 11.31
C GLY A 51 12.21 16.45 11.81
N VAL A 52 11.76 16.45 13.07
CA VAL A 52 11.05 15.30 13.63
C VAL A 52 9.86 14.93 12.72
N ARG A 53 9.82 13.68 12.28
CA ARG A 53 8.65 13.15 11.55
C ARG A 53 7.52 13.00 12.54
N LEU A 54 6.43 13.74 12.35
CA LEU A 54 5.30 13.75 13.29
C LEU A 54 4.33 12.59 13.02
N PRO A 55 3.54 12.17 14.04
CA PRO A 55 2.37 11.32 13.84
C PRO A 55 1.39 11.87 12.77
N PRO A 56 0.52 11.04 12.20
CA PRO A 56 -0.56 11.52 11.33
C PRO A 56 -1.50 12.49 12.07
N ASP A 57 -2.13 13.40 11.32
CA ASP A 57 -3.18 14.32 11.81
C ASP A 57 -2.74 15.24 12.96
N THR A 58 -1.47 15.62 13.03
CA THR A 58 -0.95 16.56 14.05
C THR A 58 -0.01 17.60 13.45
N ASN A 59 0.27 18.65 14.22
CA ASN A 59 1.33 19.61 13.96
C ASN A 59 2.33 19.68 15.12
N THR A 60 3.39 20.46 14.94
CA THR A 60 4.51 20.58 15.89
C THR A 60 4.03 21.06 17.27
N GLU A 61 3.16 22.07 17.32
CA GLU A 61 2.68 22.65 18.58
C GLU A 61 1.87 21.64 19.40
N LEU A 62 0.93 20.93 18.74
CA LEU A 62 0.14 19.88 19.36
C LEU A 62 1.01 18.71 19.83
N PHE A 63 1.99 18.32 19.01
CA PHE A 63 2.93 17.26 19.35
C PHE A 63 3.76 17.61 20.58
N GLU A 64 4.33 18.82 20.64
CA GLU A 64 5.09 19.28 21.79
C GLU A 64 4.25 19.32 23.07
N LEU A 65 2.99 19.77 22.97
CA LEU A 65 2.06 19.76 24.11
C LEU A 65 1.77 18.33 24.58
N ALA A 66 1.49 17.42 23.66
CA ALA A 66 1.22 16.01 23.95
C ALA A 66 2.44 15.31 24.58
N ILE A 67 3.65 15.59 24.08
CA ILE A 67 4.89 15.05 24.64
C ILE A 67 5.14 15.60 26.05
N LYS A 68 4.93 16.91 26.29
CA LYS A 68 5.06 17.50 27.63
C LYS A 68 4.07 16.89 28.62
N ASP A 69 2.83 16.64 28.19
CA ASP A 69 1.83 15.95 29.00
C ASP A 69 2.28 14.52 29.35
N LEU A 70 2.79 13.75 28.38
CA LEU A 70 3.30 12.41 28.64
C LEU A 70 4.52 12.42 29.59
N GLN A 71 5.46 13.35 29.37
CA GLN A 71 6.61 13.58 30.26
C GLN A 71 6.16 13.87 31.70
N ALA A 72 5.06 14.61 31.89
CA ALA A 72 4.51 14.87 33.22
C ALA A 72 3.89 13.61 33.87
N LYS A 73 3.35 12.68 33.06
CA LYS A 73 2.73 11.45 33.56
C LYS A 73 3.73 10.36 33.92
N ILE A 74 4.76 10.13 33.10
CA ILE A 74 5.72 9.02 33.28
C ILE A 74 7.17 9.45 33.55
N GLY A 75 7.43 10.75 33.67
CA GLY A 75 8.77 11.32 33.89
C GLY A 75 9.45 11.77 32.59
N ALA A 76 10.07 12.95 32.63
CA ALA A 76 10.66 13.57 31.44
C ALA A 76 11.85 12.78 30.88
N GLU A 77 12.62 12.14 31.76
CA GLU A 77 13.74 11.27 31.41
C GLU A 77 13.32 9.96 30.73
N ASN A 78 12.02 9.64 30.74
CA ASN A 78 11.45 8.42 30.17
C ASN A 78 10.77 8.65 28.82
N VAL A 79 10.85 9.86 28.27
CA VAL A 79 10.32 10.23 26.94
C VAL A 79 11.40 10.99 26.18
N GLU A 80 11.86 10.40 25.08
CA GLU A 80 12.90 10.96 24.22
C GLU A 80 12.31 11.33 22.85
N VAL A 81 12.30 12.61 22.52
CA VAL A 81 11.96 13.06 21.17
C VAL A 81 13.10 12.68 20.23
N ASN A 82 12.76 12.20 19.05
CA ASN A 82 13.73 11.80 18.03
C ASN A 82 14.16 13.00 17.17
N ASP A 83 14.77 14.00 17.80
CA ASP A 83 15.22 15.26 17.19
C ASP A 83 16.73 15.29 16.87
N LYS A 84 17.43 14.19 17.14
CA LYS A 84 18.88 14.01 16.90
C LYS A 84 19.14 13.34 15.55
N ASP A 85 20.39 13.42 15.11
CA ASP A 85 20.92 12.65 13.98
C ASP A 85 20.66 11.15 14.14
N LEU A 86 20.45 10.45 13.02
CA LEU A 86 20.13 9.03 13.03
C LEU A 86 21.41 8.20 13.10
N ASP A 87 21.57 7.45 14.19
CA ASP A 87 22.69 6.54 14.42
C ASP A 87 22.23 5.09 14.29
N ASP A 88 22.70 4.39 13.24
CA ASP A 88 22.38 2.97 13.02
C ASP A 88 22.91 2.04 14.12
N GLY A 89 23.90 2.50 14.90
CA GLY A 89 24.58 1.70 15.90
C GLY A 89 25.11 0.36 15.37
N TRP A 90 24.95 -0.68 16.20
CA TRP A 90 25.22 -2.08 15.86
C TRP A 90 24.31 -3.01 16.68
N TYR A 91 24.38 -4.32 16.48
CA TYR A 91 23.43 -5.28 17.09
C TYR A 91 23.19 -5.08 18.61
N MET A 92 24.26 -4.91 19.39
CA MET A 92 24.10 -4.72 20.83
C MET A 92 23.61 -3.30 21.17
N ASP A 93 24.06 -2.26 20.49
CA ASP A 93 23.61 -0.88 20.72
C ASP A 93 22.92 -0.32 19.47
N HIS A 94 21.78 -0.89 19.12
CA HIS A 94 21.00 -0.50 17.94
C HIS A 94 19.99 0.61 18.31
N PRO A 95 19.60 1.44 17.34
CA PRO A 95 18.66 2.53 17.56
C PRO A 95 17.27 2.03 17.93
N LYS A 96 16.57 2.85 18.72
CA LYS A 96 15.13 2.70 19.00
C LYS A 96 14.25 3.56 18.07
N THR A 97 14.89 4.31 17.18
CA THR A 97 14.28 5.43 16.46
C THR A 97 13.92 5.10 15.03
N HIS A 98 14.59 4.15 14.40
CA HIS A 98 14.43 3.82 12.98
C HIS A 98 14.90 2.40 12.67
N ASP A 99 14.82 2.00 11.40
CA ASP A 99 15.37 0.75 10.92
C ASP A 99 16.89 0.88 10.73
N ALA A 100 17.66 0.30 11.65
CA ALA A 100 19.12 0.29 11.59
C ALA A 100 19.67 -0.39 10.32
N MET A 101 18.89 -1.27 9.68
CA MET A 101 19.25 -1.91 8.43
C MET A 101 18.43 -1.36 7.27
N HIS A 102 18.17 -0.05 7.28
CA HIS A 102 17.28 0.61 6.33
C HIS A 102 17.49 0.17 4.87
N ILE A 103 16.38 -0.19 4.24
CA ILE A 103 16.30 -0.55 2.80
C ILE A 103 15.69 0.57 1.98
N THR A 104 14.89 1.43 2.60
CA THR A 104 14.45 2.72 2.06
C THR A 104 15.39 3.83 2.54
N ASP A 105 15.05 5.07 2.21
CA ASP A 105 15.63 6.22 2.91
C ASP A 105 15.42 6.05 4.43
N GLN A 106 16.45 6.41 5.19
CA GLN A 106 16.56 6.13 6.63
C GLN A 106 15.48 6.87 7.44
N GLU A 107 14.95 7.97 6.90
CA GLU A 107 13.88 8.75 7.54
C GLU A 107 12.46 8.25 7.21
N GLU A 108 12.30 7.22 6.37
CA GLU A 108 10.97 6.72 6.00
C GLU A 108 10.32 5.90 7.09
N LEU A 109 11.07 5.01 7.75
CA LEU A 109 10.58 4.21 8.87
C LEU A 109 11.20 4.74 10.16
N VAL A 110 10.77 5.93 10.58
CA VAL A 110 11.33 6.65 11.73
C VAL A 110 10.25 7.01 12.74
N ALA A 111 10.59 6.96 14.02
CA ALA A 111 9.73 7.36 15.14
C ALA A 111 9.78 8.87 15.37
N SER A 112 8.70 9.44 15.91
CA SER A 112 8.70 10.83 16.40
C SER A 112 9.33 10.95 17.80
N ALA A 113 9.07 9.95 18.65
CA ALA A 113 9.60 9.82 19.99
C ALA A 113 9.70 8.35 20.40
N VAL A 114 10.52 8.09 21.42
CA VAL A 114 10.67 6.81 22.10
C VAL A 114 10.31 6.99 23.57
N VAL A 115 9.49 6.11 24.10
CA VAL A 115 9.05 6.12 25.50
C VAL A 115 9.47 4.85 26.22
N TYR A 116 9.85 5.00 27.50
CA TYR A 116 10.50 3.95 28.29
C TYR A 116 9.71 3.66 29.58
N PRO A 117 8.60 2.90 29.52
CA PRO A 117 7.83 2.55 30.71
C PRO A 117 8.65 1.66 31.65
N SER A 118 8.48 1.84 32.96
CA SER A 118 9.10 0.99 33.99
C SER A 118 8.18 -0.05 34.59
N SER A 119 6.89 0.02 34.30
CA SER A 119 5.89 -0.89 34.86
C SER A 119 4.72 -1.07 33.90
N THR A 120 3.86 -2.02 34.24
CA THR A 120 2.60 -2.26 33.54
C THR A 120 1.66 -1.06 33.66
N GLU A 121 1.68 -0.36 34.79
CA GLU A 121 0.88 0.86 35.02
C GLU A 121 1.34 2.03 34.13
N ASP A 122 2.65 2.17 33.89
CA ASP A 122 3.17 3.15 32.91
C ASP A 122 2.65 2.81 31.52
N VAL A 123 2.66 1.53 31.12
CA VAL A 123 2.11 1.09 29.83
C VAL A 123 0.62 1.42 29.71
N GLN A 124 -0.18 1.16 30.74
CA GLN A 124 -1.60 1.54 30.76
C GLN A 124 -1.77 3.06 30.64
N THR A 125 -0.90 3.85 31.27
CA THR A 125 -0.90 5.31 31.20
C THR A 125 -0.59 5.80 29.78
N ILE A 126 0.43 5.23 29.14
CA ILE A 126 0.80 5.53 27.74
C ILE A 126 -0.34 5.16 26.77
N VAL A 127 -0.98 4.00 26.96
CA VAL A 127 -2.11 3.57 26.10
C VAL A 127 -3.30 4.52 26.24
N ARG A 128 -3.64 4.96 27.46
CA ARG A 128 -4.72 5.94 27.67
C ARG A 128 -4.37 7.30 27.04
N TRP A 129 -3.14 7.76 27.21
CA TRP A 129 -2.63 8.97 26.56
C TRP A 129 -2.69 8.89 25.03
N ALA A 130 -2.37 7.74 24.45
CA ALA A 130 -2.46 7.52 23.01
C ALA A 130 -3.93 7.56 22.52
N ASN A 131 -4.88 7.04 23.30
CA ASN A 131 -6.31 7.18 23.00
C ASN A 131 -6.77 8.64 23.05
N GLU A 132 -6.28 9.42 24.02
CA GLU A 132 -6.62 10.85 24.16
C GLU A 132 -6.05 11.70 23.00
N THR A 133 -4.86 11.35 22.51
CA THR A 133 -4.15 12.12 21.47
C THR A 133 -4.37 11.59 20.04
N GLY A 134 -4.80 10.34 19.89
CA GLY A 134 -4.90 9.65 18.61
C GLY A 134 -3.55 9.26 18.00
N TYR A 135 -2.45 9.32 18.76
CA TYR A 135 -1.11 8.99 18.27
C TYR A 135 -0.85 7.48 18.22
N PRO A 136 -0.27 6.95 17.13
CA PRO A 136 0.01 5.54 17.01
C PRO A 136 1.22 5.14 17.86
N LEU A 137 1.04 4.12 18.68
CA LEU A 137 2.07 3.46 19.47
C LEU A 137 2.66 2.27 18.71
N TYR A 138 3.97 2.06 18.81
CA TYR A 138 4.65 0.89 18.27
C TYR A 138 5.46 0.21 19.37
N PRO A 139 4.91 -0.85 20.00
CA PRO A 139 5.57 -1.52 21.12
C PRO A 139 6.71 -2.41 20.64
N ILE A 140 7.84 -2.30 21.31
CA ILE A 140 8.97 -3.20 21.15
C ILE A 140 9.39 -3.72 22.52
N SER A 141 9.93 -4.93 22.56
CA SER A 141 10.67 -5.39 23.74
C SER A 141 12.06 -4.74 23.73
N LEU A 142 12.99 -5.28 22.94
CA LEU A 142 14.35 -4.73 22.85
C LEU A 142 14.68 -4.10 21.50
N GLY A 143 13.86 -4.27 20.46
CA GLY A 143 14.11 -3.68 19.13
C GLY A 143 15.14 -4.42 18.25
N ARG A 144 15.72 -5.54 18.72
CA ARG A 144 16.70 -6.36 17.98
C ARG A 144 16.08 -7.21 16.87
N ASN A 145 15.00 -6.75 16.25
CA ASN A 145 14.34 -7.43 15.15
C ASN A 145 14.96 -7.08 13.78
N LEU A 146 16.29 -7.07 13.73
CA LEU A 146 17.05 -6.67 12.55
C LEU A 146 16.75 -7.66 11.41
N GLY A 147 16.69 -7.17 10.17
CA GLY A 147 16.23 -7.96 9.02
C GLY A 147 14.71 -7.93 8.80
N TYR A 148 13.96 -7.51 9.81
CA TYR A 148 12.50 -7.40 9.78
C TYR A 148 11.99 -5.98 10.13
N GLY A 149 12.88 -4.99 10.22
CA GLY A 149 12.57 -3.57 10.47
C GLY A 149 13.06 -3.04 11.82
N GLY A 150 13.73 -3.87 12.62
CA GLY A 150 14.35 -3.46 13.88
C GLY A 150 13.35 -2.86 14.86
N SER A 151 13.61 -1.62 15.28
CA SER A 151 12.77 -0.85 16.19
C SER A 151 11.75 0.06 15.49
N ALA A 152 11.77 0.12 14.16
CA ALA A 152 11.04 1.13 13.41
C ALA A 152 9.52 0.92 13.48
N PRO A 153 8.71 2.00 13.60
CA PRO A 153 7.28 1.90 13.46
C PRO A 153 6.87 1.77 11.99
N ARG A 154 5.81 1.00 11.70
CA ARG A 154 5.26 0.87 10.34
C ARG A 154 4.64 2.17 9.82
N VAL A 155 3.99 2.92 10.70
CA VAL A 155 3.51 4.28 10.42
C VAL A 155 4.63 5.26 10.81
N PRO A 156 5.22 6.00 9.84
CA PRO A 156 6.24 7.00 10.09
C PRO A 156 5.74 8.04 11.10
N GLY A 157 6.62 8.45 12.00
CA GLY A 157 6.29 9.37 13.09
C GLY A 157 5.55 8.73 14.26
N GLY A 158 5.29 7.41 14.25
CA GLY A 158 4.74 6.71 15.41
C GLY A 158 5.62 6.81 16.66
N ILE A 159 5.00 6.62 17.84
CA ILE A 159 5.67 6.64 19.14
C ILE A 159 6.14 5.22 19.46
N VAL A 160 7.46 5.00 19.50
CA VAL A 160 8.01 3.69 19.88
C VAL A 160 7.92 3.53 21.38
N VAL A 161 7.35 2.42 21.85
CA VAL A 161 7.28 2.05 23.28
C VAL A 161 8.33 0.98 23.54
N ASP A 162 9.51 1.38 24.04
CA ASP A 162 10.59 0.45 24.43
C ASP A 162 10.34 -0.06 25.85
N LEU A 163 9.67 -1.21 25.91
CA LEU A 163 9.35 -1.89 27.16
C LEU A 163 10.63 -2.42 27.83
N GLY A 164 11.59 -2.88 27.05
CA GLY A 164 12.71 -3.67 27.53
C GLY A 164 13.79 -2.87 28.26
N LYS A 165 13.93 -1.57 27.99
CA LYS A 165 14.92 -0.74 28.68
C LYS A 165 14.74 -0.77 30.21
N ARG A 166 13.51 -0.68 30.70
CA ARG A 166 13.22 -0.59 32.16
C ARG A 166 12.40 -1.75 32.72
N MET A 167 11.67 -2.52 31.89
CA MET A 167 10.97 -3.73 32.30
C MET A 167 11.79 -4.98 31.92
N HIS A 168 12.82 -5.31 32.69
CA HIS A 168 13.81 -6.36 32.37
C HIS A 168 14.01 -7.39 33.50
N LYS A 169 13.04 -7.54 34.39
CA LYS A 169 13.11 -8.49 35.51
C LYS A 169 12.81 -9.92 35.06
N ILE A 170 13.58 -10.86 35.58
CA ILE A 170 13.18 -12.26 35.67
C ILE A 170 12.32 -12.37 36.94
N LEU A 171 11.01 -12.50 36.77
CA LEU A 171 10.05 -12.44 37.87
C LEU A 171 10.05 -13.73 38.68
N ASN A 172 10.19 -14.87 37.99
CA ASN A 172 10.29 -16.18 38.63
C ASN A 172 11.12 -17.14 37.76
N ILE A 173 11.86 -18.06 38.40
CA ILE A 173 12.37 -19.29 37.78
C ILE A 173 12.00 -20.41 38.75
N ASP A 174 11.11 -21.29 38.30
CA ASP A 174 10.70 -22.48 39.02
C ASP A 174 11.52 -23.67 38.50
N GLY A 175 12.47 -24.12 39.34
CA GLY A 175 13.35 -25.24 39.05
C GLY A 175 12.62 -26.58 38.99
N ASP A 176 11.55 -26.74 39.76
CA ASP A 176 10.80 -28.00 39.86
C ASP A 176 9.80 -28.13 38.71
N ASN A 177 9.11 -27.04 38.35
CA ASN A 177 8.21 -26.98 37.19
C ASN A 177 8.97 -26.77 35.87
N ALA A 178 10.28 -26.56 35.91
CA ALA A 178 11.12 -26.20 34.76
C ALA A 178 10.49 -25.06 33.93
N SER A 179 10.23 -23.93 34.59
CA SER A 179 9.55 -22.79 33.95
C SER A 179 10.05 -21.45 34.47
N CYS A 180 9.76 -20.36 33.77
CA CYS A 180 10.04 -19.01 34.23
C CYS A 180 8.95 -18.02 33.83
N VAL A 181 8.96 -16.85 34.46
CA VAL A 181 8.17 -15.68 34.05
C VAL A 181 9.10 -14.49 33.90
N VAL A 182 9.01 -13.79 32.78
CA VAL A 182 9.93 -12.70 32.44
C VAL A 182 9.18 -11.46 31.96
N GLU A 183 9.80 -10.30 32.18
CA GLU A 183 9.43 -9.03 31.54
C GLU A 183 10.10 -8.89 30.15
N PRO A 184 9.67 -7.95 29.29
CA PRO A 184 10.10 -7.85 27.89
C PRO A 184 11.60 -7.64 27.70
N GLY A 185 12.28 -7.01 28.66
CA GLY A 185 13.72 -6.70 28.58
C GLY A 185 14.66 -7.85 28.93
N VAL A 186 14.14 -9.03 29.28
CA VAL A 186 15.00 -10.20 29.55
C VAL A 186 15.54 -10.76 28.23
N THR A 187 16.86 -10.67 28.05
CA THR A 187 17.58 -11.29 26.93
C THR A 187 17.85 -12.78 27.18
N TYR A 188 18.15 -13.53 26.11
CA TYR A 188 18.63 -14.91 26.24
C TYR A 188 19.90 -14.97 27.09
N PHE A 189 20.83 -14.03 26.91
CA PHE A 189 21.99 -13.90 27.78
C PHE A 189 21.60 -13.77 29.25
N ARG A 190 20.68 -12.86 29.58
CA ARG A 190 20.30 -12.58 30.97
C ARG A 190 19.67 -13.80 31.64
N LEU A 191 18.75 -14.49 30.96
CA LEU A 191 18.13 -15.69 31.54
C LEU A 191 19.16 -16.82 31.71
N TYR A 192 20.05 -17.01 30.72
CA TYR A 192 21.14 -17.97 30.84
C TYR A 192 22.03 -17.67 32.05
N GLU A 193 22.51 -16.43 32.22
CA GLU A 193 23.38 -16.08 33.35
C GLU A 193 22.68 -16.32 34.70
N GLU A 194 21.38 -16.02 34.80
CA GLU A 194 20.63 -16.23 36.04
C GLU A 194 20.46 -17.72 36.37
N ILE A 195 20.17 -18.56 35.37
CA ILE A 195 20.09 -20.02 35.54
C ILE A 195 21.44 -20.58 36.00
N GLN A 196 22.54 -20.14 35.38
CA GLN A 196 23.89 -20.55 35.76
C GLN A 196 24.25 -20.08 37.17
N ALA A 197 23.93 -18.83 37.52
CA ALA A 197 24.20 -18.25 38.84
C ALA A 197 23.46 -18.99 39.96
N ARG A 198 22.27 -19.50 39.68
CA ARG A 198 21.49 -20.33 40.62
C ARG A 198 21.89 -21.81 40.64
N GLY A 199 22.76 -22.25 39.73
CA GLY A 199 23.17 -23.65 39.60
C GLY A 199 22.01 -24.58 39.23
N LEU A 200 21.00 -24.08 38.52
CA LEU A 200 19.82 -24.87 38.15
C LEU A 200 20.16 -25.82 36.99
N PRO A 201 19.71 -27.10 37.02
CA PRO A 201 19.93 -28.05 35.95
C PRO A 201 18.93 -27.83 34.80
N LEU A 202 18.84 -26.60 34.30
CA LEU A 202 17.93 -26.17 33.24
C LEU A 202 18.72 -25.51 32.11
N TRP A 203 18.22 -25.66 30.89
CA TRP A 203 18.68 -24.98 29.69
C TRP A 203 17.57 -24.09 29.15
N ILE A 204 17.98 -23.00 28.51
CA ILE A 204 17.12 -22.20 27.65
C ILE A 204 17.22 -22.73 26.22
N ASP A 205 16.18 -22.54 25.42
CA ASP A 205 16.37 -22.49 23.98
C ASP A 205 16.88 -21.09 23.60
N THR A 206 17.72 -21.00 22.58
CA THR A 206 18.24 -19.72 22.07
C THR A 206 18.20 -19.70 20.54
N PRO A 207 17.81 -18.56 19.94
CA PRO A 207 18.08 -18.31 18.53
C PRO A 207 19.60 -18.15 18.31
N ASP A 208 19.97 -17.85 17.08
CA ASP A 208 21.38 -17.75 16.66
C ASP A 208 22.15 -16.67 17.44
N LEU A 209 21.46 -15.58 17.78
CA LEU A 209 22.02 -14.44 18.50
C LEU A 209 21.33 -14.26 19.85
N GLY A 210 22.11 -14.38 20.92
CA GLY A 210 21.61 -14.33 22.30
C GLY A 210 21.15 -12.96 22.82
N GLY A 211 21.39 -11.90 22.04
CA GLY A 211 20.99 -10.55 22.41
C GLY A 211 19.48 -10.29 22.35
N GLY A 212 18.71 -11.09 21.62
CA GLY A 212 17.26 -10.87 21.49
C GLY A 212 16.52 -10.95 22.83
N SER A 213 15.32 -10.37 22.87
CA SER A 213 14.36 -10.59 23.97
C SER A 213 13.73 -11.98 23.83
N LEU A 214 13.58 -12.73 24.93
CA LEU A 214 12.83 -13.99 24.90
C LEU A 214 11.39 -13.75 24.47
N LEU A 215 10.72 -12.85 25.20
CA LEU A 215 9.33 -12.47 24.97
C LEU A 215 9.16 -11.90 23.56
N GLY A 216 9.97 -10.91 23.17
CA GLY A 216 9.85 -10.29 21.86
C GLY A 216 10.06 -11.27 20.70
N ASN A 217 10.97 -12.22 20.85
CA ASN A 217 11.18 -13.25 19.83
C ASN A 217 10.00 -14.25 19.77
N ALA A 218 9.50 -14.71 20.92
CA ALA A 218 8.34 -15.61 20.98
C ALA A 218 7.07 -14.95 20.42
N MET A 219 6.85 -13.66 20.70
CA MET A 219 5.73 -12.88 20.13
C MET A 219 5.74 -12.84 18.62
N ASP A 220 6.92 -12.91 18.02
CA ASP A 220 7.11 -12.97 16.58
C ASP A 220 7.27 -14.40 16.03
N ARG A 221 6.98 -15.40 16.88
CA ARG A 221 7.05 -16.83 16.57
C ARG A 221 8.44 -17.25 16.10
N GLY A 222 9.48 -16.65 16.70
CA GLY A 222 10.86 -16.94 16.36
C GLY A 222 11.27 -18.37 16.71
N VAL A 223 12.32 -18.83 16.03
CA VAL A 223 12.82 -20.20 16.10
C VAL A 223 14.15 -20.23 16.85
N GLY A 224 14.36 -21.33 17.57
CA GLY A 224 15.62 -21.74 18.17
C GLY A 224 15.94 -23.19 17.84
N TYR A 225 16.89 -23.80 18.55
CA TYR A 225 17.63 -24.95 18.02
C TYR A 225 17.89 -26.09 19.00
N THR A 226 17.19 -26.11 20.11
CA THR A 226 17.07 -27.29 20.98
C THR A 226 15.74 -28.01 20.64
N PRO A 227 15.35 -29.08 21.36
CA PRO A 227 13.99 -29.63 21.24
C PRO A 227 12.87 -28.61 21.55
N TYR A 228 13.19 -27.50 22.24
CA TYR A 228 12.26 -26.44 22.65
C TYR A 228 12.28 -25.24 21.66
N GLY A 229 12.77 -25.46 20.45
CA GLY A 229 13.06 -24.39 19.48
C GLY A 229 11.85 -23.72 18.83
N ASP A 230 10.63 -24.20 19.06
CA ASP A 230 9.42 -23.42 18.77
C ASP A 230 9.10 -22.57 20.01
N HIS A 231 9.62 -21.35 20.05
CA HIS A 231 9.49 -20.48 21.22
C HIS A 231 8.04 -20.09 21.51
N TRP A 232 7.20 -19.96 20.46
CA TRP A 232 5.78 -19.74 20.66
C TRP A 232 5.13 -20.97 21.28
N ALA A 233 5.43 -22.19 20.82
CA ALA A 233 4.89 -23.39 21.47
C ALA A 233 5.34 -23.58 22.93
N MET A 234 6.44 -22.94 23.35
CA MET A 234 6.98 -23.04 24.72
C MET A 234 6.48 -21.94 25.67
N HIS A 235 5.69 -20.97 25.22
CA HIS A 235 5.10 -19.98 26.14
C HIS A 235 4.02 -20.61 27.03
N CYS A 236 3.81 -20.12 28.25
CA CYS A 236 2.69 -20.54 29.09
C CYS A 236 2.14 -19.36 29.91
N GLY A 237 1.09 -18.75 29.36
CA GLY A 237 0.42 -17.61 29.97
C GLY A 237 1.16 -16.28 29.78
N MET A 238 0.37 -15.21 29.66
CA MET A 238 0.86 -13.86 29.35
C MET A 238 0.12 -12.83 30.18
N GLU A 239 0.74 -11.66 30.37
CA GLU A 239 0.07 -10.45 30.86
C GLU A 239 0.12 -9.38 29.75
N VAL A 240 -1.03 -8.79 29.44
CA VAL A 240 -1.25 -7.95 28.26
C VAL A 240 -2.05 -6.71 28.64
N VAL A 241 -1.58 -5.54 28.22
CA VAL A 241 -2.36 -4.29 28.24
C VAL A 241 -3.12 -4.17 26.92
N LEU A 242 -4.45 -4.13 27.00
CA LEU A 242 -5.34 -4.00 25.85
C LEU A 242 -5.38 -2.55 25.32
N PRO A 243 -5.89 -2.29 24.10
CA PRO A 243 -5.91 -0.94 23.51
C PRO A 243 -6.73 0.07 24.30
N ASN A 244 -7.69 -0.38 25.12
CA ASN A 244 -8.45 0.46 26.06
C ASN A 244 -7.70 0.75 27.38
N GLY A 245 -6.51 0.19 27.56
CA GLY A 245 -5.69 0.30 28.77
C GLY A 245 -6.09 -0.66 29.90
N GLU A 246 -6.95 -1.64 29.67
CA GLU A 246 -7.24 -2.72 30.63
C GLU A 246 -6.11 -3.74 30.67
N LEU A 247 -5.94 -4.38 31.85
CA LEU A 247 -4.96 -5.43 32.05
C LEU A 247 -5.63 -6.80 31.95
N LEU A 248 -5.08 -7.66 31.10
CA LEU A 248 -5.52 -9.03 30.89
C LEU A 248 -4.39 -10.01 31.23
N ARG A 249 -4.72 -11.12 31.88
CA ARG A 249 -3.85 -12.30 31.94
C ARG A 249 -4.49 -13.46 31.20
N THR A 250 -3.70 -14.19 30.42
CA THR A 250 -4.17 -15.35 29.64
C THR A 250 -3.93 -16.67 30.36
N GLY A 251 -4.56 -17.73 29.87
CA GLY A 251 -4.43 -19.08 30.42
C GLY A 251 -4.88 -19.16 31.89
N MET A 252 -4.17 -19.96 32.69
CA MET A 252 -4.46 -20.11 34.12
C MET A 252 -4.15 -18.85 34.93
N GLY A 253 -3.49 -17.84 34.35
CA GLY A 253 -3.25 -16.55 34.98
C GLY A 253 -4.51 -15.69 35.12
N ALA A 254 -5.57 -16.00 34.36
CA ALA A 254 -6.88 -15.37 34.52
C ALA A 254 -7.59 -15.83 35.82
N MET A 255 -7.25 -17.00 36.35
CA MET A 255 -7.81 -17.52 37.58
C MET A 255 -6.94 -17.07 38.76
N PRO A 256 -7.40 -16.19 39.65
CA PRO A 256 -6.58 -15.74 40.77
C PRO A 256 -6.21 -16.90 41.70
N GLY A 257 -5.00 -16.85 42.25
CA GLY A 257 -4.59 -17.71 43.36
C GLY A 257 -5.21 -17.26 44.69
N PRO A 258 -4.98 -18.03 45.77
CA PRO A 258 -5.40 -17.64 47.12
C PRO A 258 -4.87 -16.26 47.51
N ASP A 259 -5.67 -15.49 48.24
CA ASP A 259 -5.32 -14.16 48.75
C ASP A 259 -4.84 -13.14 47.68
N GLY A 260 -5.22 -13.37 46.41
CA GLY A 260 -4.85 -12.49 45.29
C GLY A 260 -3.46 -12.74 44.72
N ALA A 261 -2.80 -13.84 45.10
CA ALA A 261 -1.54 -14.26 44.49
C ALA A 261 -1.73 -14.78 43.06
N ASP A 262 -0.62 -14.93 42.33
CA ASP A 262 -0.61 -15.59 41.03
C ASP A 262 -1.02 -17.06 41.16
N ASN A 263 -1.73 -17.58 40.16
CA ASN A 263 -2.12 -18.99 40.14
C ASN A 263 -0.88 -19.88 40.06
N PRO A 264 -0.72 -20.90 40.92
CA PRO A 264 0.44 -21.80 40.85
C PRO A 264 0.52 -22.61 39.55
N THR A 265 -0.57 -22.68 38.77
CA THR A 265 -0.60 -23.39 37.49
C THR A 265 -0.49 -22.46 36.27
N TRP A 266 -0.24 -21.15 36.47
CA TRP A 266 -0.14 -20.18 35.37
C TRP A 266 0.91 -20.59 34.33
N GLN A 267 2.08 -21.05 34.76
CA GLN A 267 3.17 -21.52 33.90
C GLN A 267 3.20 -23.05 33.73
N SER A 268 2.12 -23.74 34.06
CA SER A 268 2.05 -25.22 33.96
C SER A 268 1.03 -25.70 32.92
N PHE A 269 0.02 -24.89 32.58
CA PHE A 269 -1.04 -25.29 31.65
C PHE A 269 -1.47 -24.17 30.71
N GLN A 270 -1.11 -24.31 29.43
CA GLN A 270 -1.32 -23.30 28.38
C GLN A 270 -2.80 -23.04 28.08
N ASN A 271 -3.60 -24.10 27.90
CA ASN A 271 -4.94 -23.97 27.29
C ASN A 271 -6.02 -23.44 28.26
N ALA A 272 -5.85 -23.66 29.57
CA ALA A 272 -6.79 -23.26 30.62
C ALA A 272 -8.27 -23.54 30.29
N PHE A 273 -9.14 -22.52 30.30
CA PHE A 273 -10.59 -22.64 30.09
C PHE A 273 -11.12 -21.55 29.14
N GLY A 274 -12.06 -21.92 28.26
CA GLY A 274 -12.67 -21.02 27.28
C GLY A 274 -11.88 -20.95 25.96
N PRO A 275 -12.13 -19.91 25.12
CA PRO A 275 -11.31 -19.67 23.93
C PRO A 275 -9.86 -19.41 24.31
N GLN A 276 -8.93 -20.10 23.66
CA GLN A 276 -7.50 -19.82 23.80
C GLN A 276 -7.16 -18.59 22.97
N VAL A 277 -6.88 -17.47 23.65
CA VAL A 277 -6.71 -16.16 23.00
C VAL A 277 -5.26 -15.77 22.78
N ASP A 278 -4.29 -16.44 23.40
CA ASP A 278 -2.86 -16.11 23.34
C ASP A 278 -2.39 -15.88 21.89
N GLY A 279 -2.84 -16.74 20.97
CA GLY A 279 -2.51 -16.70 19.56
C GLY A 279 -2.83 -15.38 18.86
N ILE A 280 -3.90 -14.68 19.29
CA ILE A 280 -4.26 -13.41 18.67
C ILE A 280 -3.19 -12.36 18.92
N PHE A 281 -2.46 -12.41 20.04
CA PHE A 281 -1.45 -11.41 20.37
C PHE A 281 -0.13 -11.61 19.59
N SER A 282 0.17 -12.83 19.14
CA SER A 282 1.39 -13.11 18.35
C SER A 282 1.35 -12.51 16.94
N GLN A 283 2.45 -11.87 16.50
CA GLN A 283 2.57 -11.19 15.20
C GLN A 283 1.36 -10.29 14.86
N SER A 284 0.86 -9.55 15.85
CA SER A 284 -0.37 -8.77 15.75
C SER A 284 -0.20 -7.36 16.34
N ASN A 285 -1.29 -6.61 16.37
CA ASN A 285 -1.40 -5.32 17.01
C ASN A 285 -2.62 -5.22 17.96
N PHE A 286 -3.00 -6.33 18.61
CA PHE A 286 -4.18 -6.37 19.49
C PHE A 286 -3.90 -6.06 20.97
N GLY A 287 -2.64 -5.88 21.37
CA GLY A 287 -2.28 -5.53 22.75
C GLY A 287 -0.77 -5.38 22.95
N ILE A 288 -0.38 -4.90 24.14
CA ILE A 288 1.03 -4.74 24.56
C ILE A 288 1.33 -5.76 25.66
N VAL A 289 2.19 -6.73 25.37
CA VAL A 289 2.54 -7.79 26.32
C VAL A 289 3.59 -7.31 27.32
N THR A 290 3.27 -7.37 28.61
CA THR A 290 4.11 -6.88 29.72
C THR A 290 4.80 -8.00 30.50
N LYS A 291 4.30 -9.24 30.44
CA LYS A 291 4.92 -10.42 31.06
C LYS A 291 4.59 -11.67 30.24
N MET A 292 5.49 -12.66 30.22
CA MET A 292 5.25 -13.94 29.56
C MET A 292 5.92 -15.07 30.32
N GLY A 293 5.21 -16.18 30.47
CA GLY A 293 5.74 -17.42 31.01
C GLY A 293 6.37 -18.30 29.93
N PHE A 294 7.40 -19.06 30.29
CA PHE A 294 8.07 -20.02 29.40
C PHE A 294 8.35 -21.33 30.09
N HIS A 295 8.24 -22.44 29.37
CA HIS A 295 8.84 -23.70 29.77
C HIS A 295 10.34 -23.71 29.44
N LEU A 296 11.13 -24.31 30.33
CA LEU A 296 12.58 -24.49 30.22
C LEU A 296 12.88 -25.97 30.04
N MET A 297 13.96 -26.29 29.33
CA MET A 297 14.35 -27.67 29.11
C MET A 297 15.24 -28.15 30.26
N PRO A 298 14.99 -29.31 30.88
CA PRO A 298 15.96 -29.92 31.78
C PRO A 298 17.29 -30.19 31.09
N ALA A 299 18.39 -29.86 31.75
CA ALA A 299 19.74 -30.10 31.23
C ALA A 299 19.99 -31.60 31.03
N THR A 300 20.66 -31.97 29.95
CA THR A 300 20.93 -33.37 29.57
C THR A 300 22.29 -33.52 28.89
N ASN A 301 22.74 -34.73 28.58
CA ASN A 301 23.92 -34.87 27.72
C ASN A 301 23.51 -34.58 26.26
N ASN A 302 24.44 -34.05 25.47
CA ASN A 302 24.21 -33.79 24.06
C ASN A 302 25.46 -34.11 23.22
N GLN A 303 25.27 -34.30 21.91
CA GLN A 303 26.34 -34.39 20.91
C GLN A 303 25.87 -33.71 19.62
N SER A 304 26.49 -32.58 19.30
CA SER A 304 26.31 -31.94 17.99
C SER A 304 27.13 -32.63 16.91
N TYR A 305 26.68 -32.49 15.67
CA TYR A 305 27.34 -33.02 14.48
C TYR A 305 27.02 -32.15 13.27
N CYS A 306 27.82 -32.28 12.21
CA CYS A 306 27.42 -31.85 10.89
C CYS A 306 27.64 -32.92 9.82
N ILE A 307 26.86 -32.84 8.76
CA ILE A 307 26.94 -33.70 7.58
C ILE A 307 27.12 -32.82 6.35
N THR A 308 28.15 -33.09 5.56
CA THR A 308 28.39 -32.37 4.31
C THR A 308 27.87 -33.18 3.14
N PHE A 309 27.32 -32.49 2.14
CA PHE A 309 26.83 -33.10 0.89
C PHE A 309 27.57 -32.52 -0.30
N PRO A 310 28.14 -33.36 -1.18
CA PRO A 310 29.04 -32.90 -2.23
C PRO A 310 28.34 -32.05 -3.28
N ASP A 311 27.12 -32.45 -3.70
CA ASP A 311 26.47 -31.90 -4.88
C ASP A 311 25.20 -31.09 -4.54
N ASP A 312 24.91 -30.08 -5.35
CA ASP A 312 23.70 -29.25 -5.21
C ASP A 312 22.47 -30.05 -5.66
N ASP A 313 22.67 -30.98 -6.60
CA ASP A 313 21.64 -31.89 -7.10
C ASP A 313 21.18 -32.90 -6.03
N ASP A 314 21.93 -33.06 -4.94
CA ASP A 314 21.55 -33.90 -3.80
C ASP A 314 20.41 -33.28 -2.97
N PHE A 315 20.05 -32.01 -3.18
CA PHE A 315 19.10 -31.25 -2.36
C PHE A 315 17.79 -31.99 -2.09
N GLU A 316 17.15 -32.55 -3.13
CA GLU A 316 15.89 -33.28 -2.99
C GLU A 316 16.07 -34.55 -2.13
N ALA A 317 17.14 -35.32 -2.39
CA ALA A 317 17.46 -36.53 -1.63
C ALA A 317 17.81 -36.23 -0.16
N ILE A 318 18.49 -35.10 0.11
CA ILE A 318 18.77 -34.62 1.46
C ILE A 318 17.45 -34.39 2.21
N VAL A 319 16.54 -33.60 1.64
CA VAL A 319 15.24 -33.29 2.28
C VAL A 319 14.40 -34.55 2.48
N ASP A 320 14.35 -35.45 1.49
CA ASP A 320 13.60 -36.70 1.60
C ASP A 320 14.20 -37.69 2.61
N THR A 321 15.51 -37.62 2.85
CA THR A 321 16.18 -38.36 3.94
C THR A 321 15.89 -37.75 5.31
N ILE A 322 15.86 -36.42 5.39
CA ILE A 322 15.50 -35.67 6.61
C ILE A 322 14.08 -36.00 7.06
N ARG A 323 13.10 -36.01 6.13
CA ARG A 323 11.67 -36.17 6.44
C ARG A 323 11.35 -37.31 7.44
N PRO A 324 11.67 -38.59 7.16
CA PRO A 324 11.32 -39.67 8.08
C PRO A 324 12.05 -39.54 9.41
N LEU A 325 13.30 -39.06 9.42
CA LEU A 325 14.07 -38.85 10.65
C LEU A 325 13.44 -37.76 11.53
N ALA A 326 12.96 -36.67 10.92
CA ALA A 326 12.27 -35.58 11.62
C ALA A 326 10.90 -36.03 12.15
N GLN A 327 10.08 -36.68 11.32
CA GLN A 327 8.73 -37.10 11.69
C GLN A 327 8.71 -38.21 12.76
N GLN A 328 9.74 -39.07 12.77
CA GLN A 328 9.92 -40.11 13.80
C GLN A 328 10.65 -39.59 15.05
N ARG A 329 11.01 -38.29 15.08
CA ARG A 329 11.77 -37.65 16.17
C ARG A 329 13.10 -38.34 16.46
N ILE A 330 13.76 -38.84 15.40
CA ILE A 330 15.15 -39.32 15.45
C ILE A 330 16.12 -38.12 15.44
N LEU A 331 15.75 -37.03 14.76
CA LEU A 331 16.47 -35.75 14.89
C LEU A 331 16.13 -35.14 16.25
N GLY A 332 17.16 -34.86 17.05
CA GLY A 332 17.01 -34.49 18.45
C GLY A 332 16.57 -33.04 18.69
N ASN A 333 16.79 -32.15 17.73
CA ASN A 333 16.42 -30.73 17.79
C ASN A 333 15.70 -30.26 16.52
N ILE A 334 15.59 -28.94 16.34
CA ILE A 334 15.36 -28.28 15.05
C ILE A 334 16.72 -28.11 14.35
N PRO A 335 17.13 -29.03 13.45
CA PRO A 335 18.40 -28.93 12.74
C PRO A 335 18.32 -27.92 11.59
N GLN A 336 19.49 -27.51 11.10
CA GLN A 336 19.63 -26.57 10.00
C GLN A 336 20.30 -27.23 8.80
N LEU A 337 19.71 -27.12 7.63
CA LEU A 337 20.39 -27.37 6.35
C LEU A 337 20.82 -26.03 5.75
N ARG A 338 22.13 -25.78 5.66
CA ARG A 338 22.71 -24.50 5.22
C ARG A 338 23.39 -24.65 3.87
N HIS A 339 23.19 -23.65 3.01
CA HIS A 339 23.95 -23.51 1.77
C HIS A 339 25.43 -23.20 2.08
N ILE A 340 26.35 -23.80 1.32
CA ILE A 340 27.80 -23.77 1.60
C ILE A 340 28.40 -22.36 1.69
N ILE A 341 27.82 -21.36 1.04
CA ILE A 341 28.34 -19.97 1.13
C ILE A 341 28.37 -19.46 2.57
N GLN A 342 27.49 -19.97 3.43
CA GLN A 342 27.46 -19.58 4.83
C GLN A 342 28.69 -20.07 5.61
N GLU A 343 29.33 -21.16 5.18
CA GLU A 343 30.62 -21.57 5.77
C GLU A 343 31.74 -20.56 5.48
N LEU A 344 31.66 -19.85 4.35
CA LEU A 344 32.60 -18.76 4.05
C LEU A 344 32.29 -17.53 4.89
N SER A 345 31.01 -17.13 4.97
CA SER A 345 30.63 -15.87 5.62
C SER A 345 30.79 -15.91 7.15
N VAL A 346 30.52 -17.05 7.79
CA VAL A 346 30.71 -17.19 9.25
C VAL A 346 32.18 -17.28 9.68
N THR A 347 33.14 -17.21 8.74
CA THR A 347 34.55 -16.94 9.08
C THR A 347 34.78 -15.48 9.51
N GLY A 348 33.81 -14.59 9.26
CA GLY A 348 33.91 -13.15 9.47
C GLY A 348 34.76 -12.44 8.42
N ARG A 349 35.18 -13.13 7.34
CA ARG A 349 35.91 -12.52 6.22
C ARG A 349 34.94 -11.98 5.18
N SER A 350 35.28 -10.85 4.57
CA SER A 350 34.52 -10.25 3.48
C SER A 350 34.52 -11.14 2.23
N LYS A 351 33.53 -10.96 1.35
CA LYS A 351 33.48 -11.60 0.02
C LYS A 351 34.77 -11.44 -0.77
N SER A 352 35.38 -10.25 -0.70
CA SER A 352 36.64 -9.93 -1.39
C SER A 352 37.84 -10.78 -0.95
N SER A 353 37.75 -11.46 0.20
CA SER A 353 38.73 -12.44 0.64
C SER A 353 38.72 -13.75 -0.16
N PHE A 354 37.63 -14.02 -0.88
CA PHE A 354 37.38 -15.28 -1.58
C PHE A 354 37.16 -15.10 -3.09
N HIS A 355 36.68 -13.93 -3.51
CA HIS A 355 36.35 -13.65 -4.91
C HIS A 355 36.72 -12.21 -5.30
N SER A 356 37.35 -12.06 -6.47
CA SER A 356 37.66 -10.76 -7.07
C SER A 356 36.54 -10.34 -8.02
N GLY A 357 35.57 -9.56 -7.54
CA GLY A 357 34.48 -9.05 -8.36
C GLY A 357 33.26 -8.64 -7.56
N SER A 358 32.38 -7.86 -8.18
CA SER A 358 31.10 -7.41 -7.61
C SER A 358 29.92 -8.32 -7.95
N LYS A 359 30.09 -9.25 -8.90
CA LYS A 359 29.05 -10.20 -9.32
C LYS A 359 28.84 -11.30 -8.26
N PRO A 360 27.66 -11.95 -8.21
CA PRO A 360 27.48 -13.15 -7.40
C PRO A 360 28.55 -14.21 -7.72
N MET A 361 29.02 -14.91 -6.70
CA MET A 361 29.95 -16.02 -6.88
C MET A 361 29.24 -17.17 -7.59
N THR A 362 29.88 -17.71 -8.61
CA THR A 362 29.42 -18.94 -9.27
C THR A 362 29.56 -20.13 -8.33
N ARG A 363 28.83 -21.21 -8.64
CA ARG A 363 28.89 -22.46 -7.88
C ARG A 363 30.32 -23.00 -7.79
N GLU A 364 31.07 -22.95 -8.90
CA GLU A 364 32.45 -23.41 -8.99
C GLU A 364 33.39 -22.56 -8.12
N GLU A 365 33.18 -21.24 -8.08
CA GLU A 365 33.97 -20.34 -7.22
C GLU A 365 33.68 -20.58 -5.74
N ILE A 366 32.41 -20.76 -5.35
CA ILE A 366 32.06 -21.07 -3.96
C ILE A 366 32.65 -22.41 -3.54
N ARG A 367 32.59 -23.43 -4.41
CA ARG A 367 33.20 -24.75 -4.17
C ARG A 367 34.71 -24.67 -4.03
N ALA A 368 35.39 -23.92 -4.90
CA ALA A 368 36.83 -23.72 -4.82
C ALA A 368 37.25 -22.99 -3.54
N ALA A 369 36.51 -21.94 -3.15
CA ALA A 369 36.78 -21.19 -1.92
C ALA A 369 36.57 -22.06 -0.68
N SER A 370 35.47 -22.81 -0.62
CA SER A 370 35.13 -23.68 0.52
C SER A 370 36.02 -24.93 0.61
N GLY A 371 36.60 -25.39 -0.50
CA GLY A 371 37.55 -26.51 -0.52
C GLY A 371 38.78 -26.30 0.37
N SER A 372 39.12 -25.05 0.71
CA SER A 372 40.21 -24.70 1.62
C SER A 372 39.81 -24.68 3.11
N LEU A 373 38.53 -24.76 3.42
CA LEU A 373 38.00 -24.77 4.78
C LEU A 373 37.99 -26.20 5.38
N PRO A 374 37.85 -26.35 6.70
CA PRO A 374 37.95 -27.66 7.37
C PRO A 374 36.97 -28.72 6.86
N LEU A 375 35.78 -28.31 6.41
CA LEU A 375 34.80 -29.22 5.86
C LEU A 375 35.13 -29.67 4.42
N GLY A 376 36.05 -29.02 3.72
CA GLY A 376 36.41 -29.32 2.32
C GLY A 376 35.27 -29.06 1.33
N GLU A 377 35.42 -29.55 0.09
CA GLU A 377 34.43 -29.32 -0.97
C GLU A 377 33.07 -29.95 -0.65
N CYS A 378 32.01 -29.13 -0.68
CA CYS A 378 30.60 -29.52 -0.58
C CYS A 378 29.69 -28.41 -1.10
N SER A 379 28.40 -28.69 -1.25
CA SER A 379 27.36 -27.73 -1.67
C SER A 379 26.38 -27.41 -0.53
N TRP A 380 26.20 -28.34 0.41
CA TRP A 380 25.29 -28.20 1.55
C TRP A 380 25.90 -28.76 2.83
N VAL A 381 25.53 -28.17 3.98
CA VAL A 381 25.93 -28.64 5.30
C VAL A 381 24.70 -28.73 6.21
N PHE A 382 24.45 -29.92 6.76
CA PHE A 382 23.38 -30.18 7.72
C PHE A 382 23.91 -30.25 9.14
N TYR A 383 23.44 -29.35 9.99
CA TYR A 383 23.81 -29.23 11.40
C TYR A 383 22.69 -29.78 12.29
N GLY A 384 23.01 -30.72 13.18
CA GLY A 384 22.06 -31.29 14.13
C GLY A 384 22.69 -31.62 15.48
N THR A 385 21.85 -31.91 16.46
CA THR A 385 22.28 -32.32 17.80
C THR A 385 21.40 -33.45 18.33
N GLN A 386 22.00 -34.42 19.00
CA GLN A 386 21.31 -35.49 19.72
C GLN A 386 21.40 -35.27 21.22
N TYR A 387 20.38 -35.71 21.95
CA TYR A 387 20.20 -35.45 23.39
C TYR A 387 19.84 -36.73 24.14
N GLY A 388 20.26 -36.83 25.40
CA GLY A 388 19.95 -37.96 26.28
C GLY A 388 21.17 -38.78 26.66
N PRO A 389 21.00 -39.99 27.22
CA PRO A 389 22.12 -40.84 27.61
C PRO A 389 23.07 -41.15 26.44
N PRO A 390 24.39 -41.27 26.66
CA PRO A 390 25.36 -41.53 25.60
C PRO A 390 25.03 -42.75 24.73
N GLU A 391 24.44 -43.81 25.30
CA GLU A 391 24.04 -45.00 24.56
C GLU A 391 22.94 -44.69 23.53
N THR A 392 21.94 -43.90 23.92
CA THR A 392 20.85 -43.45 23.04
C THR A 392 21.37 -42.53 21.95
N ILE A 393 22.22 -41.56 22.33
CA ILE A 393 22.86 -40.64 21.38
C ILE A 393 23.63 -41.43 20.31
N ASN A 394 24.47 -42.38 20.73
CA ASN A 394 25.28 -43.18 19.80
C ASN A 394 24.43 -44.01 18.84
N GLN A 395 23.32 -44.59 19.32
CA GLN A 395 22.38 -45.34 18.47
C GLN A 395 21.67 -44.42 17.46
N GLN A 396 21.19 -43.25 17.90
CA GLN A 396 20.55 -42.27 17.02
C GLN A 396 21.51 -41.75 15.95
N LEU A 397 22.74 -41.40 16.33
CA LEU A 397 23.78 -40.98 15.40
C LEU A 397 24.14 -42.08 14.39
N ALA A 398 24.17 -43.34 14.81
CA ALA A 398 24.39 -44.47 13.89
C ALA A 398 23.26 -44.59 12.86
N ILE A 399 22.00 -44.42 13.27
CA ILE A 399 20.84 -44.43 12.36
C ILE A 399 20.93 -43.26 11.37
N ILE A 400 21.19 -42.05 11.86
CA ILE A 400 21.29 -40.84 11.03
C ILE A 400 22.43 -40.98 10.01
N LYS A 401 23.61 -41.39 10.47
CA LYS A 401 24.77 -41.61 9.60
C LYS A 401 24.48 -42.67 8.55
N ALA A 402 23.82 -43.78 8.92
CA ALA A 402 23.44 -44.83 7.97
C ALA A 402 22.43 -44.33 6.93
N ALA A 403 21.43 -43.54 7.35
CA ALA A 403 20.41 -42.99 6.46
C ALA A 403 21.03 -42.07 5.38
N PHE A 404 21.84 -41.08 5.80
CA PHE A 404 22.46 -40.14 4.86
C PHE A 404 23.52 -40.80 3.97
N SER A 405 24.39 -41.67 4.53
CA SER A 405 25.42 -42.35 3.73
C SER A 405 24.85 -43.35 2.72
N SER A 406 23.71 -43.97 3.04
CA SER A 406 23.02 -44.87 2.11
C SER A 406 22.27 -44.11 1.02
N ALA A 407 21.70 -42.93 1.33
CA ALA A 407 20.92 -42.16 0.37
C ALA A 407 21.81 -41.30 -0.56
N ILE A 408 22.91 -40.74 -0.03
CA ILE A 408 23.73 -39.73 -0.71
C ILE A 408 25.20 -40.14 -0.65
N PRO A 409 25.72 -40.81 -1.71
CA PRO A 409 27.11 -41.20 -1.80
C PRO A 409 28.05 -39.99 -1.69
N GLY A 410 29.11 -40.12 -0.90
CA GLY A 410 30.07 -39.04 -0.68
C GLY A 410 29.70 -38.05 0.44
N SER A 411 28.56 -38.24 1.11
CA SER A 411 28.27 -37.50 2.34
C SER A 411 29.28 -37.85 3.44
N ARG A 412 29.74 -36.82 4.17
CA ARG A 412 30.74 -36.96 5.25
C ARG A 412 30.16 -36.46 6.56
N PHE A 413 30.51 -37.13 7.65
CA PHE A 413 29.98 -36.88 8.99
C PHE A 413 31.10 -36.39 9.89
N PHE A 414 30.85 -35.31 10.63
CA PHE A 414 31.81 -34.68 11.54
C PHE A 414 31.17 -34.43 12.91
N VAL A 415 31.96 -34.57 13.96
CA VAL A 415 31.66 -34.07 15.31
C VAL A 415 32.58 -32.88 15.63
N PRO A 416 32.29 -32.08 16.68
CA PRO A 416 33.15 -30.95 17.07
C PRO A 416 34.62 -31.31 17.23
N GLU A 417 34.95 -32.54 17.65
CA GLU A 417 36.32 -33.01 17.82
C GLU A 417 37.08 -33.17 16.49
N ASP A 418 36.37 -33.28 15.36
CA ASP A 418 36.95 -33.47 14.03
C ASP A 418 37.34 -32.15 13.34
N VAL A 419 36.95 -30.99 13.91
CA VAL A 419 37.15 -29.66 13.32
C VAL A 419 37.97 -28.74 14.23
N PRO A 420 38.61 -27.68 13.69
CA PRO A 420 39.32 -26.69 14.50
C PRO A 420 38.42 -25.98 15.51
N GLN A 421 38.98 -25.54 16.64
CA GLN A 421 38.24 -24.91 17.75
C GLN A 421 37.50 -23.62 17.36
N ASP A 422 37.95 -22.91 16.33
CA ASP A 422 37.32 -21.71 15.78
C ASP A 422 36.27 -22.01 14.69
N HIS A 423 36.04 -23.28 14.37
CA HIS A 423 35.02 -23.70 13.43
C HIS A 423 33.61 -23.43 13.95
N TYR A 424 32.70 -23.08 13.04
CA TYR A 424 31.32 -22.71 13.35
C TYR A 424 30.52 -23.80 14.09
N LEU A 425 30.80 -25.08 13.84
CA LEU A 425 30.19 -26.22 14.56
C LEU A 425 30.30 -26.11 16.09
N HIS A 426 31.37 -25.54 16.64
CA HIS A 426 31.49 -25.33 18.09
C HIS A 426 30.51 -24.27 18.61
N SER A 427 30.23 -23.24 17.80
CA SER A 427 29.21 -22.24 18.14
C SER A 427 27.81 -22.86 18.10
N ARG A 428 27.50 -23.68 17.09
CA ARG A 428 26.26 -24.47 17.05
C ARG A 428 26.09 -25.37 18.27
N ALA A 429 27.16 -26.04 18.68
CA ALA A 429 27.13 -26.92 19.85
C ALA A 429 26.77 -26.15 21.13
N LYS A 430 27.30 -24.93 21.30
CA LYS A 430 26.91 -24.03 22.40
C LYS A 430 25.43 -23.67 22.34
N VAL A 431 24.96 -23.20 21.18
CA VAL A 431 23.56 -22.80 20.97
C VAL A 431 22.61 -23.98 21.25
N CYS A 432 22.92 -25.17 20.72
CA CYS A 432 22.12 -26.38 20.92
C CYS A 432 22.18 -26.93 22.35
N ALA A 433 23.12 -26.46 23.17
CA ALA A 433 23.22 -26.73 24.60
C ALA A 433 22.66 -25.57 25.46
N GLY A 434 21.86 -24.68 24.86
CA GLY A 434 21.23 -23.55 25.53
C GLY A 434 22.20 -22.44 25.95
N THR A 435 23.40 -22.39 25.36
CA THR A 435 24.39 -21.35 25.63
C THR A 435 24.34 -20.27 24.53
N PRO A 436 23.78 -19.09 24.81
CA PRO A 436 23.66 -18.01 23.84
C PRO A 436 25.03 -17.39 23.47
N VAL A 437 25.18 -16.98 22.20
CA VAL A 437 26.42 -16.49 21.57
C VAL A 437 26.17 -15.28 20.63
N LEU A 438 27.21 -14.73 20.00
CA LEU A 438 27.14 -13.64 19.00
C LEU A 438 27.68 -14.01 17.61
N ARG A 439 28.24 -15.22 17.44
CA ARG A 439 28.97 -15.67 16.24
C ARG A 439 28.28 -15.40 14.90
N GLU A 440 26.95 -15.48 14.84
CA GLU A 440 26.21 -15.29 13.59
C GLU A 440 26.17 -13.83 13.11
N LEU A 441 26.74 -12.87 13.84
CA LEU A 441 26.94 -11.52 13.29
C LEU A 441 28.06 -11.48 12.23
N ASP A 442 28.93 -12.49 12.18
CA ASP A 442 30.08 -12.51 11.27
C ASP A 442 29.68 -12.46 9.79
N TRP A 443 28.54 -13.04 9.40
CA TRP A 443 28.12 -13.05 8.00
C TRP A 443 27.68 -11.67 7.48
N LEU A 444 27.31 -10.73 8.37
CA LEU A 444 27.06 -9.34 7.98
C LEU A 444 28.33 -8.67 7.42
N ASN A 445 29.51 -9.21 7.73
CA ASN A 445 30.76 -8.71 7.17
C ASN A 445 31.00 -9.13 5.70
N TRP A 446 30.08 -9.88 5.09
CA TRP A 446 30.21 -10.33 3.70
C TRP A 446 30.37 -9.16 2.71
N LEU A 447 29.59 -8.09 2.92
CA LEU A 447 29.64 -6.84 2.14
C LEU A 447 29.99 -5.65 3.05
N PRO A 448 30.56 -4.58 2.49
CA PRO A 448 30.72 -3.33 3.22
C PRO A 448 29.38 -2.81 3.73
N ASN A 449 29.38 -2.22 4.93
CA ASN A 449 28.18 -1.69 5.59
C ASN A 449 27.01 -2.68 5.66
N GLY A 450 27.29 -3.99 5.73
CA GLY A 450 26.30 -5.04 5.56
C GLY A 450 25.01 -4.84 6.35
N GLY A 451 23.89 -4.87 5.64
CA GLY A 451 22.55 -5.09 6.17
C GLY A 451 21.97 -6.38 5.60
N HIS A 452 20.85 -6.82 6.15
CA HIS A 452 20.07 -7.92 5.59
C HIS A 452 18.57 -7.64 5.64
N ILE A 453 17.85 -8.34 4.78
CA ILE A 453 16.41 -8.57 4.84
C ILE A 453 16.21 -10.08 4.72
N ALA A 454 15.28 -10.64 5.49
CA ALA A 454 14.93 -12.05 5.38
C ALA A 454 13.65 -12.24 4.55
N PHE A 455 13.70 -13.22 3.64
CA PHE A 455 12.54 -13.83 2.98
C PHE A 455 12.37 -15.25 3.50
N SER A 456 11.19 -15.58 4.07
CA SER A 456 11.05 -16.77 4.92
C SER A 456 9.80 -17.63 4.61
N PRO A 457 9.70 -18.22 3.40
CA PRO A 457 8.61 -19.12 3.04
C PRO A 457 8.65 -20.43 3.85
N ILE A 458 7.48 -21.02 4.06
CA ILE A 458 7.34 -22.36 4.65
C ILE A 458 7.32 -23.42 3.55
N ALA A 459 8.18 -24.43 3.69
CA ALA A 459 8.24 -25.60 2.83
C ALA A 459 7.75 -26.84 3.60
N PRO A 460 6.97 -27.75 3.00
CA PRO A 460 6.80 -29.09 3.56
C PRO A 460 8.14 -29.83 3.64
N THR A 461 8.30 -30.78 4.56
CA THR A 461 9.44 -31.71 4.56
C THR A 461 9.34 -32.75 3.44
N ARG A 462 9.15 -32.32 2.19
CA ARG A 462 9.10 -33.15 0.99
C ARG A 462 10.06 -32.56 -0.04
N GLY A 463 11.00 -33.37 -0.51
CA GLY A 463 12.07 -32.92 -1.38
C GLY A 463 11.57 -32.24 -2.65
N SER A 464 10.53 -32.80 -3.29
CA SER A 464 9.92 -32.21 -4.49
C SER A 464 9.35 -30.80 -4.27
N ASP A 465 8.82 -30.49 -3.07
CA ASP A 465 8.27 -29.15 -2.77
C ASP A 465 9.40 -28.17 -2.45
N ALA A 466 10.33 -28.61 -1.60
CA ALA A 466 11.50 -27.81 -1.27
C ALA A 466 12.30 -27.46 -2.52
N ARG A 467 12.39 -28.39 -3.49
CA ARG A 467 13.04 -28.18 -4.78
C ARG A 467 12.40 -27.04 -5.59
N VAL A 468 11.06 -26.96 -5.60
CA VAL A 468 10.33 -25.89 -6.29
C VAL A 468 10.70 -24.52 -5.71
N LEU A 469 10.67 -24.40 -4.38
CA LEU A 469 11.11 -23.18 -3.70
C LEU A 469 12.58 -22.87 -4.00
N HIS A 470 13.46 -23.86 -3.88
CA HIS A 470 14.89 -23.67 -4.12
C HIS A 470 15.18 -23.13 -5.52
N GLU A 471 14.51 -23.62 -6.56
CA GLU A 471 14.69 -23.13 -7.93
C GLU A 471 14.15 -21.71 -8.14
N ILE A 472 13.03 -21.36 -7.52
CA ILE A 472 12.48 -19.99 -7.55
C ILE A 472 13.50 -19.02 -6.95
N LEU A 473 13.98 -19.31 -5.74
CA LEU A 473 14.98 -18.49 -5.07
C LEU A 473 16.25 -18.40 -5.92
N LYS A 474 16.81 -19.53 -6.36
CA LYS A 474 18.03 -19.56 -7.19
C LYS A 474 17.90 -18.69 -8.44
N ALA A 475 16.76 -18.76 -9.14
CA ALA A 475 16.49 -17.96 -10.32
C ALA A 475 16.35 -16.46 -9.98
N ALA A 476 15.61 -16.12 -8.92
CA ALA A 476 15.40 -14.75 -8.48
C ALA A 476 16.71 -14.09 -8.02
N TYR A 477 17.50 -14.77 -7.18
CA TYR A 477 18.84 -14.30 -6.76
C TYR A 477 19.75 -14.03 -7.96
N ALA A 478 19.74 -14.93 -8.96
CA ALA A 478 20.53 -14.75 -10.18
C ALA A 478 20.07 -13.54 -11.01
N ARG A 479 18.75 -13.32 -11.16
CA ARG A 479 18.18 -12.16 -11.88
C ARG A 479 18.56 -10.83 -11.23
N HIS A 480 18.54 -10.76 -9.89
CA HIS A 480 18.81 -9.52 -9.14
C HIS A 480 20.28 -9.32 -8.74
N GLY A 481 21.12 -10.32 -8.99
CA GLY A 481 22.56 -10.23 -8.79
C GLY A 481 22.99 -10.29 -7.32
N PHE A 482 22.44 -11.23 -6.55
CA PHE A 482 22.81 -11.48 -5.15
C PHE A 482 23.42 -12.87 -4.94
N ASP A 483 24.30 -12.99 -3.94
CA ASP A 483 24.73 -14.29 -3.44
C ASP A 483 23.64 -14.92 -2.57
N MET A 484 23.40 -16.23 -2.70
CA MET A 484 22.29 -16.92 -2.04
C MET A 484 22.65 -17.44 -0.64
N PHE A 485 22.21 -16.73 0.40
CA PHE A 485 22.34 -17.12 1.81
C PHE A 485 21.06 -17.83 2.26
N SER A 486 21.04 -19.15 2.19
CA SER A 486 19.80 -19.89 2.41
C SER A 486 19.96 -21.00 3.44
N THR A 487 19.05 -21.04 4.42
CA THR A 487 19.01 -21.98 5.53
C THR A 487 17.62 -22.57 5.68
N LEU A 488 17.51 -23.88 5.84
CA LEU A 488 16.27 -24.57 6.14
C LEU A 488 16.30 -25.05 7.60
N CYS A 489 15.43 -24.49 8.44
CA CYS A 489 15.23 -24.96 9.81
C CYS A 489 14.12 -26.02 9.83
N VAL A 490 14.44 -27.26 10.20
CA VAL A 490 13.54 -28.41 10.05
C VAL A 490 12.73 -28.66 11.32
N ALA A 491 11.46 -28.27 11.32
CA ALA A 491 10.55 -28.44 12.45
C ALA A 491 9.52 -29.56 12.19
N GLY A 492 10.04 -30.79 12.00
CA GLY A 492 9.25 -32.01 11.90
C GLY A 492 8.50 -32.18 10.57
N ARG A 493 7.39 -31.46 10.38
CA ARG A 493 6.52 -31.58 9.19
C ARG A 493 6.73 -30.46 8.16
N GLU A 494 7.36 -29.39 8.59
CA GLU A 494 7.69 -28.25 7.75
C GLU A 494 9.16 -27.86 7.94
N MET A 495 9.62 -27.01 7.04
CA MET A 495 10.90 -26.33 7.12
C MET A 495 10.66 -24.84 6.90
N HIS A 496 11.22 -24.03 7.78
CA HIS A 496 11.34 -22.59 7.54
C HIS A 496 12.51 -22.40 6.59
N TYR A 497 12.23 -22.03 5.34
CA TYR A 497 13.27 -21.74 4.37
C TYR A 497 13.63 -20.26 4.43
N ILE A 498 14.63 -19.93 5.25
CA ILE A 498 15.09 -18.57 5.47
C ILE A 498 16.15 -18.23 4.42
N ALA A 499 15.81 -17.31 3.53
CA ALA A 499 16.69 -16.72 2.55
C ALA A 499 17.08 -15.31 3.00
N GLU A 500 18.34 -15.12 3.35
CA GLU A 500 18.90 -13.83 3.76
C GLU A 500 19.40 -13.07 2.52
N ILE A 501 18.94 -11.84 2.35
CA ILE A 501 19.37 -10.94 1.28
C ILE A 501 20.36 -9.97 1.91
N VAL A 502 21.65 -10.20 1.72
CA VAL A 502 22.71 -9.33 2.24
C VAL A 502 23.03 -8.23 1.23
N TYR A 503 23.06 -6.96 1.67
CA TYR A 503 23.34 -5.80 0.83
C TYR A 503 24.20 -4.76 1.54
N ASP A 504 24.86 -3.91 0.76
CA ASP A 504 25.51 -2.70 1.25
C ASP A 504 24.46 -1.60 1.46
N ARG A 505 24.27 -1.16 2.71
CA ARG A 505 23.28 -0.13 3.07
C ARG A 505 23.54 1.24 2.44
N SER A 506 24.78 1.49 2.00
CA SER A 506 25.16 2.72 1.29
C SER A 506 24.87 2.68 -0.22
N ASP A 507 24.60 1.51 -0.81
CA ASP A 507 24.30 1.36 -2.23
C ASP A 507 22.79 1.38 -2.47
N GLU A 508 22.27 2.55 -2.85
CA GLU A 508 20.86 2.72 -3.22
C GLU A 508 20.40 1.76 -4.33
N LYS A 509 21.22 1.54 -5.37
CA LYS A 509 20.85 0.64 -6.46
C LYS A 509 20.73 -0.80 -5.96
N MET A 510 21.60 -1.21 -5.04
CA MET A 510 21.52 -2.53 -4.42
C MET A 510 20.28 -2.67 -3.55
N LYS A 511 19.94 -1.66 -2.74
CA LYS A 511 18.70 -1.63 -1.95
C LYS A 511 17.44 -1.76 -2.83
N HIS A 512 17.37 -1.03 -3.94
CA HIS A 512 16.30 -1.16 -4.93
C HIS A 512 16.21 -2.58 -5.54
N ARG A 513 17.34 -3.25 -5.80
CA ARG A 513 17.33 -4.64 -6.27
C ARG A 513 16.93 -5.61 -5.17
N ALA A 514 17.35 -5.39 -3.93
CA ALA A 514 16.97 -6.23 -2.78
C ALA A 514 15.46 -6.19 -2.54
N VAL A 515 14.85 -5.00 -2.60
CA VAL A 515 13.40 -4.82 -2.51
C VAL A 515 12.69 -5.59 -3.63
N ARG A 516 13.10 -5.41 -4.89
CA ARG A 516 12.50 -6.12 -6.03
C ARG A 516 12.66 -7.64 -5.93
N LEU A 517 13.83 -8.11 -5.50
CA LEU A 517 14.09 -9.53 -5.26
C LEU A 517 13.11 -10.12 -4.23
N VAL A 518 12.92 -9.47 -3.08
CA VAL A 518 12.00 -9.96 -2.05
C VAL A 518 10.55 -9.96 -2.55
N ARG A 519 10.11 -8.88 -3.21
CA ARG A 519 8.74 -8.80 -3.77
C ARG A 519 8.48 -9.91 -4.81
N GLU A 520 9.43 -10.12 -5.71
CA GLU A 520 9.36 -11.16 -6.73
C GLU A 520 9.30 -12.56 -6.09
N MET A 521 10.12 -12.83 -5.08
CA MET A 521 10.08 -14.12 -4.39
C MET A 521 8.77 -14.35 -3.65
N ILE A 522 8.18 -13.32 -3.01
CA ILE A 522 6.84 -13.41 -2.39
C ILE A 522 5.81 -13.81 -3.45
N ASP A 523 5.76 -13.11 -4.58
CA ASP A 523 4.76 -13.35 -5.62
C ASP A 523 4.96 -14.73 -6.29
N GLU A 524 6.19 -15.09 -6.64
CA GLU A 524 6.50 -16.38 -7.28
C GLU A 524 6.24 -17.58 -6.34
N CYS A 525 6.57 -17.45 -5.06
CA CYS A 525 6.31 -18.51 -4.07
C CYS A 525 4.81 -18.64 -3.77
N ALA A 526 4.10 -17.52 -3.60
CA ALA A 526 2.65 -17.50 -3.40
C ALA A 526 1.90 -18.12 -4.60
N ALA A 527 2.35 -17.84 -5.83
CA ALA A 527 1.81 -18.46 -7.04
C ALA A 527 1.98 -19.99 -7.08
N LYS A 528 2.87 -20.55 -6.26
CA LYS A 528 3.05 -22.01 -6.06
C LYS A 528 2.43 -22.53 -4.76
N GLY A 529 1.77 -21.68 -3.97
CA GLY A 529 1.10 -22.05 -2.73
C GLY A 529 2.00 -22.07 -1.49
N PHE A 530 3.15 -21.38 -1.54
CA PHE A 530 4.04 -21.22 -0.39
C PHE A 530 3.95 -19.79 0.14
N GLY A 531 3.73 -19.64 1.45
CA GLY A 531 3.64 -18.34 2.11
C GLY A 531 4.71 -18.16 3.19
N GLU A 532 5.00 -16.92 3.52
CA GLU A 532 6.00 -16.53 4.51
C GLU A 532 5.42 -16.61 5.93
N TYR A 533 6.22 -17.08 6.88
CA TYR A 533 5.83 -17.09 8.30
C TYR A 533 6.07 -15.73 8.97
N ARG A 534 6.99 -14.92 8.42
CA ARG A 534 7.44 -13.64 8.96
C ARG A 534 8.12 -12.80 7.88
N THR A 535 7.97 -11.49 7.92
CA THR A 535 8.55 -10.57 6.93
C THR A 535 8.86 -9.19 7.50
N HIS A 536 9.63 -8.40 6.76
CA HIS A 536 9.96 -7.01 7.07
C HIS A 536 8.73 -6.10 6.92
N LEU A 537 8.70 -4.98 7.67
CA LEU A 537 7.57 -4.03 7.72
C LEU A 537 7.04 -3.61 6.33
N LEU A 538 7.94 -3.38 5.38
CA LEU A 538 7.60 -2.95 4.02
C LEU A 538 6.88 -4.01 3.18
N PHE A 539 7.03 -5.29 3.51
CA PHE A 539 6.39 -6.38 2.77
C PHE A 539 5.19 -6.96 3.52
N ALA A 540 4.87 -6.47 4.72
CA ALA A 540 3.77 -6.96 5.54
C ALA A 540 2.42 -6.92 4.78
N ASP A 541 2.16 -5.85 4.05
CA ASP A 541 0.95 -5.69 3.21
C ASP A 541 0.92 -6.70 2.05
N GLN A 542 2.08 -6.94 1.41
CA GLN A 542 2.19 -7.88 0.30
C GLN A 542 1.99 -9.32 0.77
N VAL A 543 2.68 -9.72 1.84
CA VAL A 543 2.54 -11.05 2.44
C VAL A 543 1.10 -11.25 2.92
N ALA A 544 0.48 -10.28 3.59
CA ALA A 544 -0.93 -10.38 3.98
C ALA A 544 -1.86 -10.66 2.79
N ARG A 545 -1.60 -10.03 1.62
CA ARG A 545 -2.37 -10.26 0.39
C ARG A 545 -2.17 -11.65 -0.22
N THR A 546 -1.12 -12.39 0.13
CA THR A 546 -0.95 -13.78 -0.36
C THR A 546 -1.85 -14.75 0.40
N TYR A 547 -2.21 -14.45 1.65
CA TYR A 547 -3.17 -15.20 2.47
C TYR A 547 -4.63 -14.87 2.13
N ASN A 548 -4.96 -14.85 0.83
CA ASN A 548 -6.22 -14.29 0.30
C ASN A 548 -7.37 -15.28 0.05
N TRP A 549 -7.29 -16.50 0.59
CA TRP A 549 -8.36 -17.49 0.40
C TRP A 549 -9.75 -16.91 0.78
N ASN A 550 -10.75 -17.22 -0.05
CA ASN A 550 -12.12 -16.72 0.08
C ASN A 550 -12.19 -15.18 0.15
N ASN A 551 -11.54 -14.52 -0.81
CA ASN A 551 -11.46 -13.07 -0.95
C ASN A 551 -10.82 -12.39 0.28
N GLN A 552 -9.68 -12.85 0.80
CA GLN A 552 -9.06 -12.33 2.03
C GLN A 552 -9.95 -12.43 3.28
N ALA A 553 -10.68 -13.56 3.45
CA ALA A 553 -11.53 -13.75 4.63
C ALA A 553 -10.75 -13.67 5.95
N LEU A 554 -9.51 -14.16 5.98
CA LEU A 554 -8.63 -14.08 7.15
C LEU A 554 -8.32 -12.63 7.53
N MET A 555 -7.96 -11.78 6.57
CA MET A 555 -7.65 -10.38 6.85
C MET A 555 -8.87 -9.62 7.35
N ARG A 556 -10.03 -9.76 6.67
CA ARG A 556 -11.28 -9.13 7.13
C ARG A 556 -11.67 -9.55 8.55
N PHE A 557 -11.44 -10.81 8.92
CA PHE A 557 -11.66 -11.28 10.29
C PHE A 557 -10.72 -10.60 11.30
N ASN A 558 -9.42 -10.52 10.97
CA ASN A 558 -8.45 -9.81 11.81
C ASN A 558 -8.77 -8.32 11.95
N GLU A 559 -9.18 -7.66 10.87
CA GLU A 559 -9.62 -6.26 10.87
C GLU A 559 -10.88 -6.06 11.71
N THR A 560 -11.84 -6.99 11.65
CA THR A 560 -13.04 -6.96 12.51
C THR A 560 -12.65 -7.03 13.99
N LEU A 561 -11.71 -7.92 14.35
CA LEU A 561 -11.19 -7.99 15.72
C LEU A 561 -10.41 -6.72 16.07
N LYS A 562 -9.61 -6.19 15.14
CA LYS A 562 -8.80 -4.98 15.34
C LYS A 562 -9.69 -3.81 15.71
N ASP A 563 -10.70 -3.53 14.90
CA ASP A 563 -11.57 -2.37 15.08
C ASP A 563 -12.44 -2.52 16.34
N ALA A 564 -12.80 -3.75 16.70
CA ALA A 564 -13.53 -4.03 17.94
C ALA A 564 -12.69 -3.79 19.21
N LEU A 565 -11.40 -4.16 19.19
CA LEU A 565 -10.50 -4.02 20.33
C LEU A 565 -9.86 -2.62 20.42
N ASP A 566 -9.58 -2.01 19.28
CA ASP A 566 -8.85 -0.74 19.12
C ASP A 566 -9.60 0.23 18.19
N PRO A 567 -10.74 0.78 18.65
CA PRO A 567 -11.58 1.66 17.81
C PRO A 567 -10.88 2.95 17.38
N ASN A 568 -9.85 3.39 18.13
CA ASN A 568 -9.05 4.57 17.80
C ASN A 568 -7.85 4.24 16.89
N GLY A 569 -7.56 2.95 16.68
CA GLY A 569 -6.46 2.48 15.82
C GLY A 569 -5.07 2.86 16.32
N ILE A 570 -4.86 2.93 17.63
CA ILE A 570 -3.63 3.45 18.22
C ILE A 570 -2.50 2.42 18.31
N LEU A 571 -2.79 1.12 18.38
CA LEU A 571 -1.74 0.10 18.54
C LEU A 571 -1.23 -0.38 17.19
N ALA A 572 0.06 -0.14 16.94
CA ALA A 572 0.88 -0.62 15.82
C ALA A 572 0.12 -0.80 14.49
N PRO A 573 -0.54 0.26 13.98
CA PRO A 573 -1.26 0.19 12.71
C PRO A 573 -0.37 -0.33 11.57
N GLY A 574 -0.86 -1.31 10.81
CA GLY A 574 -0.16 -1.93 9.69
C GLY A 574 0.78 -3.08 10.05
N ARG A 575 0.93 -3.43 11.34
CA ARG A 575 1.64 -4.66 11.73
C ARG A 575 0.97 -5.87 11.06
N SER A 576 1.76 -6.67 10.35
CA SER A 576 1.27 -7.84 9.58
C SER A 576 0.21 -7.51 8.54
N GLY A 577 0.17 -6.25 8.06
CA GLY A 577 -0.86 -5.76 7.13
C GLY A 577 -2.24 -5.54 7.76
N ILE A 578 -2.36 -5.63 9.10
CA ILE A 578 -3.62 -5.40 9.81
C ILE A 578 -3.78 -3.90 10.09
N TRP A 579 -4.63 -3.25 9.30
CA TRP A 579 -4.89 -1.82 9.40
C TRP A 579 -6.20 -1.53 10.15
N PRO A 580 -6.17 -0.68 11.19
CA PRO A 580 -7.40 -0.18 11.80
C PRO A 580 -8.21 0.64 10.79
N GLN A 581 -9.53 0.72 10.99
CA GLN A 581 -10.45 1.46 10.12
C GLN A 581 -9.97 2.90 9.81
N LYS A 582 -9.34 3.59 10.78
CA LYS A 582 -8.79 4.94 10.59
C LYS A 582 -7.77 5.04 9.45
N TYR A 583 -7.05 3.98 9.13
CA TYR A 583 -5.94 3.96 8.17
C TYR A 583 -6.30 3.34 6.82
N ARG A 584 -7.32 2.48 6.76
CA ARG A 584 -7.66 1.72 5.55
C ARG A 584 -8.09 2.62 4.39
N GLY A 585 -7.59 2.36 3.20
CA GLY A 585 -7.91 3.08 1.96
C GLY A 585 -7.35 4.50 1.90
N LYS A 586 -6.44 4.87 2.81
CA LYS A 586 -5.87 6.23 2.89
C LYS A 586 -4.41 6.32 2.42
N GLY A 587 -3.94 5.33 1.67
CA GLY A 587 -2.58 5.30 1.13
C GLY A 587 -1.51 4.91 2.15
N TRP A 588 -1.89 4.26 3.24
CA TRP A 588 -0.92 3.68 4.20
C TRP A 588 -0.49 2.27 3.79
N GLU A 589 -1.39 1.53 3.17
CA GLU A 589 -1.13 0.20 2.63
C GLU A 589 -0.18 0.30 1.43
N LEU A 590 0.91 -0.47 1.45
CA LEU A 590 1.83 -0.53 0.32
C LEU A 590 1.27 -1.43 -0.77
N GLY A 591 0.97 -0.81 -1.91
CA GLY A 591 0.37 -1.45 -3.09
C GLY A 591 1.29 -2.42 -3.83
N ALA A 592 0.82 -2.89 -4.99
CA ALA A 592 1.56 -3.77 -5.89
C ALA A 592 2.67 -3.03 -6.66
N GLU A 593 2.55 -1.71 -6.81
CA GLU A 593 3.59 -0.87 -7.41
C GLU A 593 4.86 -0.85 -6.52
N ASP A 594 6.02 -0.61 -7.13
CA ASP A 594 7.31 -0.64 -6.44
C ASP A 594 7.28 0.26 -5.19
N ILE A 595 7.78 -0.25 -4.06
CA ILE A 595 7.87 0.51 -2.80
C ILE A 595 8.63 1.81 -3.07
N GLU A 596 7.98 2.95 -2.81
CA GLU A 596 8.61 4.26 -2.99
C GLU A 596 9.69 4.45 -1.94
N MET A 597 10.95 4.35 -2.39
CA MET A 597 12.11 4.33 -1.50
C MET A 597 12.33 5.65 -0.72
N LYS A 598 11.60 6.72 -1.07
CA LYS A 598 11.76 8.07 -0.53
C LYS A 598 10.46 8.70 -0.03
N HIS A 599 9.37 7.94 0.03
CA HIS A 599 8.12 8.41 0.60
C HIS A 599 7.20 7.24 0.97
N LEU A 600 6.97 7.04 2.26
CA LEU A 600 5.99 6.10 2.79
C LEU A 600 4.78 6.83 3.36
N GLY A 601 3.59 6.39 2.92
CA GLY A 601 2.29 6.88 3.39
C GLY A 601 1.54 7.70 2.34
N PRO A 602 0.41 8.32 2.71
CA PRO A 602 -0.42 9.09 1.80
C PRO A 602 0.36 10.16 1.06
N LYS A 603 0.09 10.31 -0.24
CA LYS A 603 0.58 11.44 -1.03
C LYS A 603 -0.38 12.60 -0.87
N MET A 604 0.13 13.82 -0.67
CA MET A 604 -0.70 15.02 -0.71
C MET A 604 -1.20 15.27 -2.13
N GLU A 605 -2.51 15.35 -2.32
CA GLU A 605 -3.11 15.85 -3.55
C GLU A 605 -2.99 17.38 -3.65
N ALA A 606 -2.98 17.93 -4.87
CA ALA A 606 -2.91 19.37 -5.10
C ALA A 606 -4.12 20.11 -4.47
N PRO A 607 -3.98 21.39 -4.03
CA PRO A 607 -5.11 22.14 -3.48
C PRO A 607 -6.21 22.31 -4.53
N GLU A 608 -7.43 21.87 -4.20
CA GLU A 608 -8.67 22.17 -4.93
C GLU A 608 -9.65 22.86 -3.96
N TRP A 609 -10.43 23.83 -4.44
CA TRP A 609 -11.55 24.41 -3.68
C TRP A 609 -12.89 24.01 -4.28
N TYR A 610 -13.82 23.60 -3.43
CA TYR A 610 -15.21 23.32 -3.79
C TYR A 610 -16.11 24.45 -3.29
N LEU A 611 -16.90 25.04 -4.17
CA LEU A 611 -17.90 26.07 -3.82
C LEU A 611 -19.25 25.42 -3.50
N TYR A 612 -19.81 25.76 -2.33
CA TYR A 612 -21.14 25.32 -1.92
C TYR A 612 -21.95 26.50 -1.37
N ASP A 613 -23.27 26.50 -1.58
CA ASP A 613 -24.19 27.55 -1.10
C ASP A 613 -23.81 29.03 -1.40
N PRO A 614 -23.65 29.46 -2.66
CA PRO A 614 -23.56 30.90 -2.93
C PRO A 614 -24.95 31.53 -2.91
N ASN A 615 -25.28 32.15 -1.78
CA ASN A 615 -26.42 33.05 -1.64
C ASN A 615 -26.01 34.46 -2.07
N TYR A 616 -26.32 34.85 -3.30
CA TYR A 616 -26.23 36.26 -3.72
C TYR A 616 -27.50 37.02 -3.34
N THR A 617 -27.38 38.11 -2.57
CA THR A 617 -28.52 38.98 -2.25
C THR A 617 -28.27 40.38 -2.81
N ILE A 618 -28.83 40.71 -3.98
CA ILE A 618 -28.71 42.06 -4.55
C ILE A 618 -29.82 42.95 -4.00
N PHE A 619 -29.48 44.00 -3.25
CA PHE A 619 -30.37 45.11 -2.89
C PHE A 619 -29.94 46.41 -3.60
N ASN A 620 -30.80 46.96 -4.45
CA ASN A 620 -31.49 48.25 -4.23
C ASN A 620 -32.11 48.77 -5.55
N TYR A 621 -33.43 48.70 -5.63
CA TYR A 621 -34.24 49.29 -6.69
C TYR A 621 -34.54 50.73 -6.30
N THR A 622 -33.91 51.73 -6.94
CA THR A 622 -34.52 53.06 -7.25
C THR A 622 -33.59 54.08 -7.94
N THR A 623 -32.28 53.88 -8.05
CA THR A 623 -31.37 54.91 -8.65
C THR A 623 -30.45 54.46 -9.78
N GLY A 624 -30.55 53.22 -10.29
CA GLY A 624 -29.64 52.74 -11.34
C GLY A 624 -28.19 52.56 -10.87
N GLY A 625 -28.00 52.31 -9.57
CA GLY A 625 -26.71 51.94 -8.99
C GLY A 625 -26.40 50.45 -9.12
N THR A 626 -25.11 50.13 -9.10
CA THR A 626 -24.52 48.82 -9.39
C THR A 626 -24.13 48.07 -8.12
N ARG A 627 -24.66 48.44 -6.95
CA ARG A 627 -24.23 47.92 -5.64
C ARG A 627 -25.09 46.75 -5.11
N GLY A 628 -24.49 45.78 -4.43
CA GLY A 628 -25.19 44.62 -3.81
C GLY A 628 -24.33 43.80 -2.84
N ASP A 629 -24.94 42.81 -2.17
CA ASP A 629 -24.26 41.94 -1.20
C ASP A 629 -23.92 40.57 -1.83
N VAL A 630 -22.72 40.06 -1.58
CA VAL A 630 -22.19 38.79 -2.12
C VAL A 630 -21.82 37.85 -0.97
N GLY A 631 -22.35 36.63 -0.99
CA GLY A 631 -22.06 35.58 -0.01
C GLY A 631 -21.80 34.22 -0.66
N VAL A 632 -20.76 33.49 -0.21
CA VAL A 632 -20.43 32.13 -0.70
C VAL A 632 -19.73 31.29 0.35
N GLY A 633 -20.14 30.03 0.47
CA GLY A 633 -19.42 28.99 1.20
C GLY A 633 -18.39 28.30 0.31
N ALA A 634 -17.22 28.01 0.85
CA ALA A 634 -16.17 27.30 0.14
C ALA A 634 -15.44 26.31 1.05
N TYR A 635 -14.95 25.23 0.46
CA TYR A 635 -14.21 24.16 1.11
C TYR A 635 -12.86 23.96 0.42
N ASN A 636 -11.75 24.05 1.14
CA ASN A 636 -10.41 23.73 0.64
C ASN A 636 -10.07 22.27 0.95
N VAL A 637 -9.80 21.48 -0.09
CA VAL A 637 -9.45 20.05 0.01
C VAL A 637 -8.08 19.85 0.66
N ALA A 638 -7.08 20.67 0.30
CA ALA A 638 -5.72 20.50 0.79
C ALA A 638 -5.58 20.88 2.27
N THR A 639 -6.39 21.82 2.76
CA THR A 639 -6.38 22.21 4.18
C THR A 639 -7.55 21.64 4.98
N ASN A 640 -8.50 20.96 4.33
CA ASN A 640 -9.75 20.47 4.94
C ASN A 640 -10.52 21.58 5.71
N GLN A 641 -10.47 22.82 5.22
CA GLN A 641 -11.11 23.98 5.85
C GLN A 641 -12.34 24.43 5.07
N THR A 642 -13.46 24.57 5.78
CA THR A 642 -14.67 25.27 5.32
C THR A 642 -14.62 26.73 5.74
N PHE A 643 -14.97 27.64 4.83
CA PHE A 643 -15.03 29.07 5.12
C PHE A 643 -16.14 29.75 4.34
N ASP A 644 -16.67 30.82 4.95
CA ASP A 644 -17.74 31.62 4.39
C ASP A 644 -17.19 32.99 4.03
N CYS A 645 -17.46 33.43 2.81
CA CYS A 645 -17.01 34.69 2.27
C CYS A 645 -18.22 35.61 2.14
N TYR A 646 -18.20 36.79 2.75
CA TYR A 646 -19.30 37.75 2.67
C TYR A 646 -18.79 39.18 2.51
N ALA A 647 -19.37 39.92 1.56
CA ALA A 647 -19.14 41.35 1.39
C ALA A 647 -20.48 42.06 1.12
N GLY A 648 -20.72 43.15 1.88
CA GLY A 648 -21.91 43.98 1.71
C GLY A 648 -21.62 45.30 1.00
N ASP A 649 -22.62 45.84 0.29
CA ASP A 649 -22.57 47.12 -0.47
C ASP A 649 -21.44 47.20 -1.52
N VAL A 650 -21.16 46.09 -2.22
CA VAL A 650 -20.10 45.97 -3.23
C VAL A 650 -20.57 46.55 -4.55
N ASP A 651 -19.74 47.38 -5.22
CA ASP A 651 -20.02 47.97 -6.52
C ASP A 651 -19.71 46.98 -7.66
N LEU A 652 -20.74 46.37 -8.22
CA LEU A 652 -20.67 45.24 -9.13
C LEU A 652 -20.42 45.62 -10.60
N ALA A 653 -20.40 46.90 -10.99
CA ALA A 653 -20.20 47.30 -12.40
C ALA A 653 -19.21 48.45 -12.58
N ARG A 654 -17.92 48.13 -12.54
CA ARG A 654 -16.86 49.01 -13.08
C ARG A 654 -16.23 48.38 -14.31
N PRO A 655 -16.53 48.90 -15.52
CA PRO A 655 -15.89 48.42 -16.74
C PRO A 655 -14.40 48.76 -16.73
N GLY A 656 -13.54 47.75 -16.70
CA GLY A 656 -12.10 47.87 -16.96
C GLY A 656 -11.17 48.04 -15.75
N ASP A 657 -11.66 47.92 -14.51
CA ASP A 657 -10.82 47.90 -13.30
C ASP A 657 -10.58 46.45 -12.81
N ALA A 658 -9.46 46.21 -12.11
CA ALA A 658 -9.14 44.90 -11.52
C ALA A 658 -10.19 44.50 -10.44
N PRO A 659 -10.53 43.19 -10.29
CA PRO A 659 -11.51 42.75 -9.30
C PRO A 659 -11.13 43.20 -7.88
N GLU A 660 -12.06 43.82 -7.17
CA GLU A 660 -11.88 44.15 -5.75
C GLU A 660 -11.93 42.84 -4.93
N TRP A 661 -10.94 42.66 -4.06
CA TRP A 661 -10.82 41.45 -3.22
C TRP A 661 -11.39 41.75 -1.83
N HIS A 662 -12.22 40.84 -1.33
CA HIS A 662 -12.91 40.94 -0.06
C HIS A 662 -12.49 39.78 0.85
N ASN A 663 -12.35 40.03 2.15
CA ASN A 663 -11.94 39.01 3.11
C ASN A 663 -13.08 38.02 3.39
N CYS A 664 -12.71 36.75 3.63
CA CYS A 664 -13.61 35.71 4.11
C CYS A 664 -13.53 35.57 5.65
N SER A 665 -14.32 34.64 6.21
CA SER A 665 -14.35 34.34 7.65
C SER A 665 -13.04 33.74 8.17
N VAL A 666 -12.25 33.13 7.29
CA VAL A 666 -10.90 32.62 7.59
C VAL A 666 -9.85 33.69 7.26
N PRO A 667 -8.91 33.98 8.19
CA PRO A 667 -7.82 34.92 7.96
C PRO A 667 -7.03 34.60 6.69
N ASP A 668 -6.49 35.64 6.03
CA ASP A 668 -5.66 35.51 4.83
C ASP A 668 -6.34 34.76 3.66
N THR A 669 -7.67 34.69 3.68
CA THR A 669 -8.52 34.16 2.61
C THR A 669 -9.37 35.28 2.05
N GLU A 670 -9.32 35.47 0.74
CA GLU A 670 -10.03 36.53 0.05
C GLU A 670 -10.75 35.98 -1.19
N PHE A 671 -11.86 36.61 -1.53
CA PHE A 671 -12.63 36.32 -2.72
C PHE A 671 -12.81 37.57 -3.59
N SER A 672 -13.04 37.37 -4.88
CA SER A 672 -13.40 38.44 -5.81
C SER A 672 -14.46 37.96 -6.78
N PHE A 673 -15.19 38.91 -7.34
CA PHE A 673 -16.26 38.63 -8.28
C PHE A 673 -16.31 39.71 -9.37
N SER A 674 -16.57 39.30 -10.61
CA SER A 674 -16.73 40.22 -11.75
C SER A 674 -17.99 39.87 -12.55
N LEU A 675 -18.92 40.84 -12.66
CA LEU A 675 -20.09 40.71 -13.52
C LEU A 675 -19.73 40.78 -15.02
N ASP A 676 -18.66 41.49 -15.39
CA ASP A 676 -18.27 41.67 -16.79
C ASP A 676 -17.76 40.37 -17.43
N THR A 677 -17.04 39.55 -16.65
CA THR A 677 -16.49 38.26 -17.10
C THR A 677 -17.22 37.06 -16.51
N ASN A 678 -18.30 37.31 -15.75
CA ASN A 678 -19.07 36.30 -15.03
C ASN A 678 -18.16 35.32 -14.24
N SER A 679 -17.12 35.82 -13.58
CA SER A 679 -16.10 35.01 -12.94
C SER A 679 -16.04 35.23 -11.43
N PHE A 680 -15.70 34.15 -10.73
CA PHE A 680 -15.48 34.15 -9.28
C PHE A 680 -14.06 33.68 -8.97
N GLY A 681 -13.35 34.45 -8.16
CA GLY A 681 -11.96 34.19 -7.76
C GLY A 681 -11.83 33.91 -6.28
N LEU A 682 -11.01 32.91 -5.93
CA LEU A 682 -10.55 32.67 -4.56
C LEU A 682 -9.04 32.73 -4.51
N ARG A 683 -8.53 33.41 -3.48
CA ARG A 683 -7.14 33.31 -3.10
C ARG A 683 -7.05 33.04 -1.62
N GLN A 684 -6.21 32.09 -1.27
CA GLN A 684 -5.95 31.75 0.11
C GLN A 684 -4.46 31.72 0.33
N ARG A 685 -4.05 32.36 1.42
CA ARG A 685 -2.72 32.22 1.96
C ARG A 685 -2.78 31.40 3.23
N TRP A 686 -1.96 30.38 3.32
CA TRP A 686 -1.81 29.58 4.52
C TRP A 686 -0.34 29.24 4.77
N ILE A 687 -0.05 28.91 6.02
CA ILE A 687 1.25 28.44 6.46
C ILE A 687 1.13 26.92 6.61
N CYS A 688 2.11 26.18 6.09
CA CYS A 688 2.14 24.74 6.32
C CYS A 688 2.58 24.45 7.76
N ASP A 689 1.76 23.72 8.49
CA ASP A 689 2.01 23.27 9.86
C ASP A 689 3.35 22.52 10.04
N ASN A 690 3.82 21.84 8.97
CA ASN A 690 5.08 21.10 8.95
C ASN A 690 6.25 21.87 8.30
N ALA A 691 6.01 23.10 7.85
CA ALA A 691 7.02 23.92 7.20
C ALA A 691 6.68 25.43 7.38
N PRO A 692 6.69 25.94 8.63
CA PRO A 692 6.16 27.27 8.98
C PRO A 692 6.91 28.44 8.32
N GLN A 693 8.09 28.19 7.77
CA GLN A 693 8.86 29.13 6.96
C GLN A 693 8.32 29.31 5.53
N TYR A 694 7.38 28.46 5.09
CA TYR A 694 6.77 28.53 3.77
C TYR A 694 5.31 28.96 3.88
N THR A 695 5.04 30.11 3.29
CA THR A 695 3.70 30.64 3.11
C THR A 695 3.25 30.31 1.69
N PHE A 696 2.20 29.51 1.57
CA PHE A 696 1.62 29.13 0.29
C PHE A 696 0.57 30.16 -0.11
N LEU A 697 0.64 30.63 -1.35
CA LEU A 697 -0.40 31.44 -1.96
C LEU A 697 -0.96 30.69 -3.16
N ALA A 698 -2.17 30.18 -3.01
CA ALA A 698 -2.96 29.67 -4.11
C ALA A 698 -3.94 30.76 -4.56
N ASN A 699 -4.09 30.89 -5.88
CA ASN A 699 -5.12 31.73 -6.48
C ASN A 699 -5.76 30.95 -7.63
N GLY A 700 -7.09 30.99 -7.71
CA GLY A 700 -7.85 30.33 -8.74
C GLY A 700 -9.12 31.10 -9.07
N THR A 701 -9.50 31.05 -10.34
CA THR A 701 -10.70 31.69 -10.86
C THR A 701 -11.53 30.67 -11.62
N VAL A 702 -12.85 30.72 -11.47
CA VAL A 702 -13.79 29.93 -12.25
C VAL A 702 -14.75 30.87 -12.96
N GLU A 703 -14.99 30.62 -14.25
CA GLU A 703 -16.11 31.25 -14.97
C GLU A 703 -17.40 30.54 -14.54
N LEU A 704 -18.37 31.33 -14.10
CA LEU A 704 -19.69 30.84 -13.75
C LEU A 704 -20.52 30.74 -15.04
N PRO A 705 -21.31 29.67 -15.23
CA PRO A 705 -22.10 29.48 -16.45
C PRO A 705 -23.17 30.58 -16.62
N ASP A 706 -23.34 31.09 -17.84
CA ASP A 706 -24.31 32.15 -18.19
C ASP A 706 -25.78 31.76 -17.98
N THR A 707 -26.06 30.47 -17.82
CA THR A 707 -27.41 29.93 -17.65
C THR A 707 -27.63 29.43 -16.23
N ALA A 708 -27.88 30.33 -15.29
CA ALA A 708 -28.40 29.96 -13.98
C ALA A 708 -29.93 29.85 -13.99
N LEU A 709 -30.41 28.68 -13.58
CA LEU A 709 -31.77 28.47 -13.11
C LEU A 709 -32.09 29.46 -11.97
N GLY A 710 -33.13 30.28 -12.17
CA GLY A 710 -33.97 30.76 -11.07
C GLY A 710 -33.55 32.05 -10.37
N CYS A 711 -33.35 33.17 -11.09
CA CYS A 711 -33.45 34.48 -10.46
C CYS A 711 -34.94 34.85 -10.28
N ASN A 712 -35.47 34.75 -9.05
CA ASN A 712 -36.87 35.09 -8.75
C ASN A 712 -37.07 36.62 -8.79
N THR A 713 -38.03 37.12 -9.57
CA THR A 713 -38.26 38.57 -9.79
C THR A 713 -39.50 39.12 -9.07
N GLU A 714 -40.23 38.32 -8.29
CA GLU A 714 -41.56 38.72 -7.80
C GLU A 714 -41.57 39.72 -6.63
N SER A 715 -40.43 40.06 -6.02
CA SER A 715 -40.36 40.97 -4.86
C SER A 715 -39.45 42.20 -5.02
N GLY A 716 -38.94 42.47 -6.23
CA GLY A 716 -38.02 43.59 -6.45
C GLY A 716 -36.60 43.38 -5.90
N GLN A 717 -36.27 42.15 -5.50
CA GLN A 717 -34.90 41.68 -5.20
C GLN A 717 -34.49 40.61 -6.22
N LYS A 718 -33.23 40.62 -6.68
CA LYS A 718 -32.66 39.54 -7.51
C LYS A 718 -31.77 38.67 -6.62
N TRP A 719 -32.12 37.40 -6.49
CA TRP A 719 -31.30 36.38 -5.81
C TRP A 719 -30.96 35.32 -6.86
N CYS A 720 -29.70 34.92 -7.01
CA CYS A 720 -29.29 33.86 -7.94
C CYS A 720 -28.41 32.87 -7.17
N LEU A 721 -28.58 31.56 -7.39
CA LEU A 721 -27.89 30.48 -6.68
C LEU A 721 -26.99 29.70 -7.65
N TYR A 722 -25.73 29.46 -7.27
CA TYR A 722 -24.69 28.79 -8.09
C TYR A 722 -23.92 27.69 -7.32
N GLY A 723 -24.54 26.57 -6.94
CA GLY A 723 -23.82 25.48 -6.25
C GLY A 723 -23.02 24.55 -7.19
N GLY A 724 -21.91 23.96 -6.71
CA GLY A 724 -21.30 22.78 -7.33
C GLY A 724 -20.09 23.00 -8.25
N ASN A 725 -19.43 24.16 -8.19
CA ASN A 725 -18.26 24.46 -9.01
C ASN A 725 -16.95 24.17 -8.25
N THR A 726 -15.93 23.68 -8.95
CA THR A 726 -14.59 23.43 -8.40
C THR A 726 -13.62 24.45 -8.97
N ILE A 727 -12.89 25.16 -8.09
CA ILE A 727 -11.78 26.01 -8.47
C ILE A 727 -10.49 25.21 -8.29
N ARG A 728 -9.73 25.03 -9.37
CA ARG A 728 -8.38 24.46 -9.35
C ARG A 728 -7.36 25.61 -9.36
N PRO A 729 -6.76 25.98 -8.22
CA PRO A 729 -5.76 27.05 -8.18
C PRO A 729 -4.48 26.72 -8.94
N GLY A 730 -3.86 27.78 -9.45
CA GLY A 730 -2.42 27.80 -9.67
C GLY A 730 -1.70 28.19 -8.37
N LEU A 731 -0.68 27.43 -7.98
CA LEU A 731 0.27 27.86 -6.95
C LEU A 731 1.07 29.04 -7.51
N THR A 732 0.85 30.24 -6.97
CA THR A 732 1.41 31.46 -7.56
C THR A 732 2.84 31.77 -7.09
N SER A 733 3.30 31.20 -5.98
CA SER A 733 4.70 31.10 -5.48
C SER A 733 4.73 30.97 -3.94
N PRO A 734 5.81 30.46 -3.32
CA PRO A 734 6.04 30.64 -1.89
C PRO A 734 6.38 32.11 -1.59
N LEU A 735 5.47 32.82 -0.93
CA LEU A 735 5.61 34.25 -0.66
C LEU A 735 6.44 34.46 0.63
N THR A 736 7.66 34.96 0.46
CA THR A 736 8.54 35.58 1.49
C THR A 736 9.45 34.64 2.31
N ILE A 737 10.61 34.31 1.76
CA ILE A 737 11.82 34.00 2.54
C ILE A 737 12.38 35.34 3.06
N ARG A 738 12.52 35.54 4.38
CA ARG A 738 13.31 36.68 4.90
C ARG A 738 14.80 36.44 4.59
N PRO A 739 15.48 37.29 3.82
CA PRO A 739 16.85 37.03 3.40
C PRO A 739 17.87 37.60 4.40
N PHE A 740 18.94 36.83 4.67
CA PHE A 740 20.28 37.38 4.88
C PHE A 740 21.23 36.67 3.90
N PRO A 741 22.19 37.38 3.29
CA PRO A 741 22.48 37.25 1.86
C PRO A 741 23.66 36.33 1.55
N PRO A 742 23.72 35.83 0.31
CA PRO A 742 24.99 35.87 -0.40
C PRO A 742 24.86 36.47 -1.81
N TRP A 743 25.71 37.47 -2.05
CA TRP A 743 26.45 37.74 -3.27
C TRP A 743 26.00 37.06 -4.58
N LEU A 744 25.47 37.89 -5.50
CA LEU A 744 25.57 37.72 -6.96
C LEU A 744 27.02 38.00 -7.40
N PRO A 745 27.55 37.31 -8.43
CA PRO A 745 27.23 37.61 -9.83
C PRO A 745 27.05 36.34 -10.68
N GLY A 746 26.33 36.27 -11.79
CA GLY A 746 25.58 37.21 -12.62
C GLY A 746 25.07 36.39 -13.82
N SER A 747 23.89 36.74 -14.33
CA SER A 747 23.34 36.26 -15.62
C SER A 747 24.17 36.83 -16.81
N PRO A 748 23.81 36.68 -18.11
CA PRO A 748 22.64 36.03 -18.72
C PRO A 748 22.91 35.30 -20.08
N TYR A 749 21.87 34.66 -20.64
CA TYR A 749 21.70 34.21 -22.05
C TYR A 749 22.69 33.18 -22.62
N GLU A 750 22.20 32.00 -23.03
CA GLU A 750 22.29 31.46 -24.41
C GLU A 750 22.06 29.92 -24.52
N TYR A 751 21.23 29.56 -25.52
CA TYR A 751 21.00 28.28 -26.24
C TYR A 751 20.01 27.17 -25.76
N PRO A 752 19.06 26.75 -26.64
CA PRO A 752 18.02 25.73 -26.44
C PRO A 752 18.44 24.31 -26.91
N ASP A 753 19.59 23.80 -26.47
CA ASP A 753 20.17 22.56 -27.03
C ASP A 753 20.48 21.47 -26.00
N ARG A 754 19.57 21.18 -25.06
CA ARG A 754 19.77 20.08 -24.10
C ARG A 754 18.57 19.15 -24.01
N CYS A 755 18.75 17.90 -24.45
CA CYS A 755 17.86 16.79 -24.07
C CYS A 755 18.12 16.44 -22.60
N VAL A 756 17.56 17.18 -21.64
CA VAL A 756 17.74 16.85 -20.21
C VAL A 756 16.46 17.15 -19.42
N GLU A 757 15.73 16.08 -19.07
CA GLU A 757 15.32 15.70 -17.71
C GLU A 757 14.52 14.38 -17.81
N ARG A 758 14.91 13.34 -17.05
CA ARG A 758 14.32 11.98 -17.09
C ARG A 758 12.87 11.89 -16.58
N SER A 759 12.21 13.03 -16.30
CA SER A 759 10.88 13.12 -15.67
C SER A 759 9.75 13.60 -16.58
N ASP A 760 10.03 14.03 -17.81
CA ASP A 760 9.04 14.79 -18.58
C ASP A 760 8.37 13.96 -19.68
N TYR A 761 7.06 13.83 -19.56
CA TYR A 761 6.14 13.25 -20.54
C TYR A 761 6.23 14.02 -21.88
N PRO A 762 6.58 13.39 -23.02
CA PRO A 762 6.65 14.08 -24.30
C PRO A 762 5.34 14.79 -24.63
N THR A 763 5.44 16.09 -24.93
CA THR A 763 4.28 16.91 -25.28
C THR A 763 4.37 17.37 -26.74
N TRP A 764 3.33 17.10 -27.51
CA TRP A 764 3.16 17.56 -28.88
C TRP A 764 2.09 18.62 -28.96
N GLU A 765 2.44 19.79 -29.50
CA GLU A 765 1.48 20.82 -29.87
C GLU A 765 0.95 20.51 -31.28
N ILE A 766 -0.29 20.06 -31.39
CA ILE A 766 -0.97 19.97 -32.69
C ILE A 766 -1.31 21.39 -33.10
N ARG A 767 -0.66 21.88 -34.16
CA ARG A 767 -0.86 23.25 -34.67
C ARG A 767 -2.05 23.37 -35.61
N ALA A 768 -2.33 22.32 -36.36
CA ALA A 768 -3.49 22.24 -37.22
C ALA A 768 -3.80 20.77 -37.46
N LEU A 769 -5.05 20.36 -37.28
CA LEU A 769 -5.58 19.12 -37.83
C LEU A 769 -6.82 19.48 -38.64
N VAL A 770 -6.82 19.06 -39.90
CA VAL A 770 -7.87 19.32 -40.87
C VAL A 770 -8.22 18.00 -41.54
N TYR A 771 -9.46 17.56 -41.37
CA TYR A 771 -10.05 16.46 -42.09
C TYR A 771 -10.99 17.00 -43.15
N GLU A 772 -10.71 16.76 -44.42
CA GLU A 772 -11.55 17.17 -45.53
C GLU A 772 -12.22 15.97 -46.18
N HIS A 773 -13.55 15.99 -46.23
CA HIS A 773 -14.34 15.07 -47.03
C HIS A 773 -14.71 15.77 -48.34
N GLN A 774 -14.09 15.37 -49.46
CA GLN A 774 -14.37 15.90 -50.81
C GLN A 774 -14.87 14.79 -51.75
N GLY A 775 -16.20 14.68 -51.90
CA GLY A 775 -16.82 13.66 -52.76
C GLY A 775 -16.56 12.24 -52.25
N ALA A 776 -15.77 11.44 -52.99
CA ALA A 776 -15.37 10.08 -52.59
C ALA A 776 -13.97 10.02 -51.93
N ALA A 777 -13.26 11.15 -51.85
CA ALA A 777 -11.94 11.23 -51.26
C ALA A 777 -12.01 11.92 -49.89
N GLN A 778 -11.43 11.27 -48.89
CA GLN A 778 -11.30 11.81 -47.54
C GLN A 778 -9.81 12.02 -47.28
N ILE A 779 -9.40 13.21 -46.85
CA ILE A 779 -7.98 13.53 -46.59
C ILE A 779 -7.85 14.07 -45.18
N LEU A 780 -7.03 13.42 -44.36
CA LEU A 780 -6.63 13.91 -43.04
C LEU A 780 -5.25 14.55 -43.15
N SER A 781 -5.16 15.85 -42.89
CA SER A 781 -3.90 16.58 -42.83
C SER A 781 -3.68 17.10 -41.42
N PHE A 782 -2.49 16.89 -40.86
CA PHE A 782 -2.18 17.41 -39.54
C PHE A 782 -0.71 17.78 -39.40
N ASN A 783 -0.47 18.89 -38.69
CA ASN A 783 0.83 19.46 -38.39
C ASN A 783 0.97 19.54 -36.89
N TYR A 784 2.09 19.07 -36.36
CA TYR A 784 2.37 19.15 -34.94
C TYR A 784 3.86 19.43 -34.67
N THR A 785 4.13 20.02 -33.52
CA THR A 785 5.48 20.29 -33.03
C THR A 785 5.70 19.53 -31.75
N ASN A 786 6.76 18.74 -31.69
CA ASN A 786 7.20 18.17 -30.41
C ASN A 786 7.87 19.30 -29.63
N MET A 787 7.27 19.65 -28.49
CA MET A 787 7.68 20.81 -27.70
C MET A 787 9.01 20.60 -26.98
N MET A 788 9.44 19.36 -26.80
CA MET A 788 10.71 19.05 -26.12
C MET A 788 11.91 19.17 -27.06
N ASN A 789 11.78 18.74 -28.31
CA ASN A 789 12.89 18.72 -29.27
C ASN A 789 12.72 19.70 -30.44
N GLY A 790 11.60 20.42 -30.52
CA GLY A 790 11.30 21.41 -31.56
C GLY A 790 11.06 20.83 -32.94
N ILE A 791 10.97 19.50 -33.10
CA ILE A 791 10.75 18.86 -34.40
C ILE A 791 9.32 19.13 -34.85
N VAL A 792 9.19 19.69 -36.06
CA VAL A 792 7.91 19.90 -36.72
C VAL A 792 7.66 18.77 -37.70
N SER A 793 6.51 18.11 -37.57
CA SER A 793 6.09 17.01 -38.43
C SER A 793 4.79 17.36 -39.13
N SER A 794 4.69 16.99 -40.40
CA SER A 794 3.54 17.26 -41.25
C SER A 794 3.12 16.00 -41.98
N CYS A 795 1.84 15.66 -41.90
CA CYS A 795 1.30 14.47 -42.53
C CYS A 795 0.03 14.81 -43.31
N SER A 796 -0.14 14.17 -44.46
CA SER A 796 -1.37 14.21 -45.25
C SER A 796 -1.70 12.80 -45.71
N LEU A 797 -2.82 12.26 -45.26
CA LEU A 797 -3.19 10.86 -45.37
C LEU A 797 -4.56 10.71 -46.06
N PRO A 798 -4.67 9.88 -47.11
CA PRO A 798 -5.97 9.50 -47.66
C PRO A 798 -6.68 8.53 -46.70
N VAL A 799 -7.91 8.86 -46.31
CA VAL A 799 -8.75 8.04 -45.43
C VAL A 799 -9.63 7.15 -46.31
N ASN A 800 -9.36 5.85 -46.32
CA ASN A 800 -10.18 4.84 -47.02
C ASN A 800 -11.02 4.05 -45.98
N GLU A 801 -12.10 3.37 -46.39
CA GLU A 801 -13.07 2.65 -45.51
C GLU A 801 -12.44 1.69 -44.46
N THR A 802 -11.21 1.21 -44.68
CA THR A 802 -10.45 0.42 -43.70
C THR A 802 -9.93 1.18 -42.48
N LEU A 803 -9.90 2.51 -42.50
CA LEU A 803 -9.54 3.36 -41.35
C LEU A 803 -10.74 3.67 -40.43
N THR A 804 -11.96 3.47 -40.90
CA THR A 804 -13.19 3.89 -40.20
C THR A 804 -14.08 2.74 -39.72
N ARG A 805 -13.80 1.47 -40.05
CA ARG A 805 -14.56 0.33 -39.53
C ARG A 805 -13.67 -0.67 -38.79
N ALA A 806 -13.67 -0.56 -37.46
CA ALA A 806 -13.06 -1.52 -36.55
C ALA A 806 -13.88 -2.83 -36.46
N THR A 807 -13.97 -3.58 -37.55
CA THR A 807 -14.51 -4.97 -37.52
C THR A 807 -13.42 -6.04 -37.58
N SER A 808 -12.14 -5.64 -37.58
CA SER A 808 -10.99 -6.55 -37.47
C SER A 808 -9.90 -5.91 -36.62
N HIS A 809 -9.33 -6.70 -35.71
CA HIS A 809 -8.36 -6.30 -34.69
C HIS A 809 -7.27 -5.31 -35.18
N LEU A 810 -7.20 -4.16 -34.49
CA LEU A 810 -6.16 -3.11 -34.49
C LEU A 810 -6.15 -2.13 -35.70
N PRO A 811 -6.38 -0.82 -35.49
CA PRO A 811 -6.12 0.17 -36.52
C PRO A 811 -4.62 0.22 -36.87
N ARG A 812 -4.24 0.51 -38.13
CA ARG A 812 -2.83 0.56 -38.56
C ARG A 812 -2.19 1.92 -38.28
N TRP A 813 -0.96 1.92 -37.77
CA TRP A 813 -0.10 3.11 -37.64
C TRP A 813 0.44 3.56 -39.01
N ILE A 814 0.39 4.86 -39.30
CA ILE A 814 0.79 5.43 -40.59
C ILE A 814 1.97 6.37 -40.41
N SER A 815 3.03 6.18 -41.19
CA SER A 815 4.26 6.98 -41.11
C SER A 815 4.11 8.39 -41.72
N CYS A 816 4.82 9.36 -41.16
CA CYS A 816 4.79 10.77 -41.51
C CYS A 816 6.17 11.35 -41.84
N ASN A 817 6.20 12.40 -42.67
CA ASN A 817 7.43 13.14 -42.95
C ASN A 817 7.73 14.19 -41.85
N ALA A 818 8.91 14.11 -41.26
CA ALA A 818 9.42 15.08 -40.28
C ALA A 818 10.57 15.92 -40.87
N SER A 819 10.62 17.21 -40.55
CA SER A 819 11.72 18.11 -40.96
C SER A 819 12.20 18.96 -39.79
N SER A 820 13.52 18.98 -39.54
CA SER A 820 14.14 19.79 -38.47
C SER A 820 14.59 21.16 -38.98
N PRO A 821 14.35 22.27 -38.26
CA PRO A 821 14.84 23.60 -38.65
C PRO A 821 16.35 23.80 -38.53
N SER A 822 17.08 22.97 -37.75
CA SER A 822 18.46 23.26 -37.32
C SER A 822 19.57 22.40 -37.95
N GLY A 823 19.29 21.57 -38.95
CA GLY A 823 20.31 20.90 -39.77
C GLY A 823 21.27 19.92 -39.07
N SER A 824 21.15 19.70 -37.75
CA SER A 824 22.08 18.87 -36.95
C SER A 824 21.42 17.72 -36.18
N ARG A 825 20.15 17.38 -36.48
CA ARG A 825 19.43 16.31 -35.76
C ARG A 825 18.94 15.26 -36.76
N GLU A 826 19.36 14.00 -36.60
CA GLU A 826 18.92 12.86 -37.43
C GLU A 826 17.38 12.70 -37.36
N ILE A 827 16.78 12.33 -38.49
CA ILE A 827 15.34 12.36 -38.75
C ILE A 827 14.59 11.38 -37.83
N SER A 828 13.50 11.86 -37.21
CA SER A 828 12.61 11.09 -36.35
C SER A 828 11.58 10.26 -37.12
N ASP A 829 11.42 8.97 -36.79
CA ASP A 829 10.30 8.18 -37.29
C ASP A 829 9.02 8.59 -36.56
N THR A 830 8.07 9.13 -37.31
CA THR A 830 6.77 9.57 -36.79
C THR A 830 5.67 8.68 -37.34
N PHE A 831 4.74 8.25 -36.48
CA PHE A 831 3.54 7.52 -36.86
C PHE A 831 2.28 8.10 -36.22
N VAL A 832 1.16 7.99 -36.92
CA VAL A 832 -0.15 8.43 -36.43
C VAL A 832 -1.23 7.40 -36.69
N GLN A 833 -2.23 7.39 -35.81
CA GLN A 833 -3.43 6.58 -35.91
C GLN A 833 -4.65 7.48 -35.63
N PHE A 834 -5.72 7.33 -36.40
CA PHE A 834 -6.93 8.14 -36.27
C PHE A 834 -8.19 7.27 -36.41
N ASP A 835 -9.16 7.47 -35.53
CA ASP A 835 -10.51 6.89 -35.59
C ASP A 835 -11.55 8.02 -35.71
N ALA A 836 -12.23 8.07 -36.84
CA ALA A 836 -13.17 9.12 -37.17
C ALA A 836 -14.52 9.00 -36.45
N ASP A 837 -14.93 7.78 -36.06
CA ASP A 837 -16.23 7.53 -35.45
C ASP A 837 -16.25 8.01 -33.99
N TYR A 838 -15.11 7.91 -33.31
CA TYR A 838 -14.94 8.30 -31.90
C TYR A 838 -14.07 9.55 -31.69
N GLY A 839 -13.51 10.13 -32.76
CA GLY A 839 -12.67 11.35 -32.68
C GLY A 839 -11.36 11.12 -31.92
N ILE A 840 -10.74 9.95 -32.11
CA ILE A 840 -9.49 9.57 -31.43
C ILE A 840 -8.32 9.78 -32.38
N LEU A 841 -7.29 10.48 -31.91
CA LEU A 841 -6.03 10.67 -32.60
C LEU A 841 -4.88 10.22 -31.68
N ALA A 842 -4.02 9.33 -32.17
CA ALA A 842 -2.81 8.91 -31.47
C ALA A 842 -1.55 9.24 -32.28
N LEU A 843 -0.53 9.75 -31.60
CA LEU A 843 0.77 10.15 -32.16
C LEU A 843 1.88 9.32 -31.52
N LYS A 844 2.75 8.75 -32.35
CA LYS A 844 3.99 8.09 -31.94
C LYS A 844 5.16 8.76 -32.63
N GLN A 845 6.22 9.08 -31.90
CA GLN A 845 7.42 9.66 -32.49
C GLN A 845 8.69 9.11 -31.84
N SER A 846 9.68 8.76 -32.66
CA SER A 846 10.99 8.27 -32.25
C SER A 846 12.06 9.31 -32.59
N TRP A 847 13.01 9.64 -31.71
CA TRP A 847 14.10 10.57 -32.02
C TRP A 847 15.41 10.20 -31.32
N LYS A 848 16.54 10.60 -31.91
CA LYS A 848 17.88 10.44 -31.32
C LYS A 848 18.37 11.75 -30.71
N CYS A 849 18.94 11.68 -29.51
CA CYS A 849 19.65 12.80 -28.89
C CYS A 849 21.15 12.57 -29.05
N HIS A 850 21.84 13.45 -29.78
CA HIS A 850 23.30 13.50 -29.78
C HIS A 850 23.76 14.59 -28.83
N ASP A 851 24.33 14.21 -27.68
CA ASP A 851 25.07 15.14 -26.84
C ASP A 851 26.54 15.15 -27.31
N ASN A 852 27.00 16.26 -27.88
CA ASN A 852 28.36 16.38 -28.44
C ASN A 852 29.46 16.49 -27.37
N ASN A 853 29.18 16.12 -26.11
CA ASN A 853 30.08 16.37 -24.99
C ASN A 853 30.42 15.14 -24.12
N VAL A 854 30.11 13.92 -24.57
CA VAL A 854 30.52 12.69 -23.88
C VAL A 854 31.06 11.69 -24.91
N ASN A 855 32.33 11.29 -24.74
CA ASN A 855 32.88 10.12 -25.40
C ASN A 855 32.35 8.88 -24.67
N ASP A 856 31.09 8.51 -24.89
CA ASP A 856 30.57 7.19 -24.53
C ASP A 856 29.47 6.77 -25.51
N ASP A 857 29.53 5.50 -25.91
CA ASP A 857 28.54 4.79 -26.72
C ASP A 857 27.19 4.72 -25.99
N GLU A 858 26.33 5.71 -26.14
CA GLU A 858 24.88 5.56 -25.86
C GLU A 858 24.12 5.35 -27.18
N PRO A 859 23.66 4.12 -27.49
CA PRO A 859 22.76 3.86 -28.59
C PRO A 859 21.34 3.67 -28.03
N GLU A 860 20.70 4.73 -27.54
CA GLU A 860 19.28 4.64 -27.15
C GLU A 860 18.44 5.62 -27.98
N ASP A 861 17.64 5.05 -28.90
CA ASP A 861 16.56 5.74 -29.59
C ASP A 861 15.45 6.05 -28.58
N TYR A 862 15.03 7.32 -28.48
CA TYR A 862 13.92 7.71 -27.59
C TYR A 862 12.59 7.57 -28.33
N HIS A 863 11.58 6.98 -27.69
CA HIS A 863 10.22 6.88 -28.25
C HIS A 863 9.18 7.49 -27.31
N GLY A 864 8.32 8.35 -27.85
CA GLY A 864 7.15 8.88 -27.17
C GLY A 864 5.85 8.43 -27.83
N LEU A 865 4.84 8.12 -27.03
CA LEU A 865 3.48 7.82 -27.46
C LEU A 865 2.46 8.72 -26.74
N GLY A 866 1.66 9.47 -27.48
CA GLY A 866 0.57 10.29 -26.96
C GLY A 866 -0.74 10.01 -27.68
N TYR A 867 -1.87 10.23 -26.99
CA TYR A 867 -3.20 10.12 -27.60
C TYR A 867 -4.10 11.25 -27.14
N LEU A 868 -5.08 11.57 -27.97
CA LEU A 868 -6.08 12.60 -27.76
C LEU A 868 -7.43 12.07 -28.22
N VAL A 869 -8.40 12.14 -27.32
CA VAL A 869 -9.80 11.89 -27.65
C VAL A 869 -10.49 13.24 -27.62
N LYS A 870 -10.73 13.83 -28.80
CA LYS A 870 -11.51 15.06 -28.93
C LYS A 870 -12.34 15.06 -30.20
N PRO A 871 -13.64 15.38 -30.10
CA PRO A 871 -14.48 15.49 -31.28
C PRO A 871 -13.97 16.63 -32.19
N LEU A 872 -13.84 16.34 -33.48
CA LEU A 872 -13.48 17.35 -34.48
C LEU A 872 -14.65 18.32 -34.72
N GLN A 873 -14.34 19.60 -34.88
CA GLN A 873 -15.32 20.63 -35.18
C GLN A 873 -15.56 20.67 -36.69
N CYS A 874 -16.66 20.09 -37.15
CA CYS A 874 -17.01 19.98 -38.57
C CYS A 874 -17.90 21.13 -39.05
N SER A 875 -17.67 21.60 -40.28
CA SER A 875 -18.35 22.77 -40.86
C SER A 875 -19.84 22.59 -41.22
N GLU A 876 -20.42 21.40 -41.07
CA GLU A 876 -21.87 21.13 -40.90
C GLU A 876 -22.07 19.59 -40.77
N ARG A 877 -22.68 19.11 -39.67
CA ARG A 877 -23.02 17.68 -39.47
C ARG A 877 -24.43 17.41 -40.02
N VAL A 878 -24.58 16.47 -40.95
CA VAL A 878 -25.89 15.88 -41.27
C VAL A 878 -26.32 15.02 -40.06
N GLN A 879 -27.50 15.30 -39.50
CA GLN A 879 -28.09 14.55 -38.39
C GLN A 879 -28.23 13.06 -38.74
N TYR A 880 -27.63 12.19 -37.95
CA TYR A 880 -27.88 10.74 -38.03
C TYR A 880 -29.22 10.43 -37.36
N GLY A 881 -30.25 10.24 -38.18
CA GLY A 881 -31.61 9.94 -37.73
C GLY A 881 -32.62 9.94 -38.88
N GLY A 882 -32.45 9.04 -39.85
CA GLY A 882 -33.40 8.83 -40.96
C GLY A 882 -32.72 8.25 -42.19
N GLU A 883 -33.33 7.27 -42.83
CA GLU A 883 -32.87 6.73 -44.12
C GLU A 883 -32.64 7.86 -45.13
N MET A 884 -31.43 8.00 -45.67
CA MET A 884 -31.21 8.81 -46.88
C MET A 884 -30.21 8.16 -47.83
N SER A 885 -30.75 7.77 -48.98
CA SER A 885 -30.03 7.65 -50.24
C SER A 885 -29.62 9.05 -50.74
N GLY A 886 -28.33 9.37 -50.71
CA GLY A 886 -27.78 10.59 -51.32
C GLY A 886 -26.28 10.74 -51.04
N SER A 887 -25.46 11.00 -52.06
CA SER A 887 -24.00 11.10 -51.94
C SER A 887 -23.54 12.18 -50.93
N PRO A 888 -22.37 12.00 -50.27
CA PRO A 888 -21.99 12.83 -49.13
C PRO A 888 -21.69 14.27 -49.54
N ALA A 889 -22.21 15.24 -48.78
CA ALA A 889 -21.83 16.65 -48.89
C ALA A 889 -20.36 16.83 -48.51
N ASN A 890 -19.64 17.75 -49.16
CA ASN A 890 -18.27 18.07 -48.77
C ASN A 890 -18.30 18.79 -47.41
N TYR A 891 -17.52 18.31 -46.44
CA TYR A 891 -17.39 18.95 -45.13
C TYR A 891 -15.94 18.90 -44.65
N THR A 892 -15.55 19.91 -43.90
CA THR A 892 -14.20 20.03 -43.32
C THR A 892 -14.33 20.04 -41.81
N CYS A 893 -13.55 19.20 -41.14
CA CYS A 893 -13.46 19.17 -39.68
C CYS A 893 -12.09 19.65 -39.23
N THR A 894 -12.06 20.56 -38.27
CA THR A 894 -10.82 21.06 -37.69
C THR A 894 -10.73 20.77 -36.21
N LEU A 895 -9.50 20.63 -35.72
CA LEU A 895 -9.21 20.66 -34.28
C LEU A 895 -8.41 21.94 -33.98
N PRO A 896 -8.84 22.76 -33.01
CA PRO A 896 -8.04 23.89 -32.52
C PRO A 896 -6.69 23.41 -31.98
N THR A 897 -5.70 24.32 -31.94
CA THR A 897 -4.38 24.01 -31.40
C THR A 897 -4.50 23.34 -30.04
N THR A 898 -4.02 22.11 -29.93
CA THR A 898 -4.19 21.28 -28.72
C THR A 898 -2.88 20.58 -28.42
N ASN A 899 -2.52 20.56 -27.13
CA ASN A 899 -1.36 19.82 -26.66
C ASN A 899 -1.76 18.39 -26.32
N ILE A 900 -0.96 17.43 -26.79
CA ILE A 900 -1.02 16.02 -26.41
C ILE A 900 0.20 15.74 -25.56
N SER A 901 -0.01 15.39 -24.29
CA SER A 901 1.05 14.82 -23.45
C SER A 901 0.98 13.30 -23.56
N GLY A 902 2.14 12.67 -23.74
CA GLY A 902 2.26 11.22 -23.86
C GLY A 902 3.37 10.68 -22.97
N TYR A 903 3.57 9.37 -22.99
CA TYR A 903 4.54 8.67 -22.15
C TYR A 903 5.71 8.13 -22.97
N ALA A 904 6.87 8.04 -22.33
CA ALA A 904 8.03 7.38 -22.90
C ALA A 904 7.76 5.87 -22.98
N SER A 905 7.92 5.26 -24.16
CA SER A 905 7.73 3.81 -24.32
C SER A 905 9.04 3.15 -24.73
N TYR A 906 9.61 2.32 -23.87
CA TYR A 906 10.76 1.48 -24.23
C TYR A 906 10.24 0.20 -24.88
N ASP A 907 10.47 0.03 -26.19
CA ASP A 907 10.39 -1.22 -26.99
C ASP A 907 9.37 -2.33 -26.62
N LEU A 908 8.22 -1.97 -26.05
CA LEU A 908 7.12 -2.89 -25.78
C LEU A 908 6.17 -2.94 -26.98
N PRO A 909 5.63 -4.12 -27.35
CA PRO A 909 4.56 -4.21 -28.34
C PRO A 909 3.35 -3.41 -27.83
N LEU A 910 2.84 -2.54 -28.70
CA LEU A 910 1.85 -1.50 -28.38
C LEU A 910 0.60 -2.09 -27.70
N PRO A 911 0.13 -1.53 -26.57
CA PRO A 911 -1.15 -1.90 -26.00
C PRO A 911 -2.29 -1.50 -26.94
N VAL A 912 -3.31 -2.35 -27.03
CA VAL A 912 -4.58 -2.04 -27.68
C VAL A 912 -5.21 -0.87 -26.93
N VAL A 913 -5.67 0.17 -27.64
CA VAL A 913 -6.33 1.34 -27.04
C VAL A 913 -7.35 0.87 -25.98
N PRO A 914 -7.33 1.39 -24.73
CA PRO A 914 -8.14 0.85 -23.65
C PRO A 914 -9.63 0.81 -24.00
N HIS A 915 -10.25 -0.37 -23.87
CA HIS A 915 -11.68 -0.61 -24.13
C HIS A 915 -12.63 0.20 -23.23
N THR A 916 -12.11 0.81 -22.16
CA THR A 916 -12.86 1.60 -21.17
C THR A 916 -13.26 3.01 -21.64
N LEU A 917 -12.75 3.47 -22.78
CA LEU A 917 -13.07 4.82 -23.31
C LEU A 917 -14.40 4.88 -24.08
N TYR A 918 -15.17 3.78 -24.18
CA TYR A 918 -16.21 3.64 -25.21
C TYR A 918 -17.68 3.72 -24.76
N THR A 919 -18.02 3.92 -23.47
CA THR A 919 -19.43 4.14 -23.07
C THR A 919 -19.56 4.93 -21.76
N ASP A 920 -20.14 6.13 -21.80
CA ASP A 920 -20.48 6.94 -20.62
C ASP A 920 -21.62 6.33 -19.75
N SER A 921 -22.31 5.31 -20.26
CA SER A 921 -23.49 4.69 -19.64
C SER A 921 -23.21 3.74 -18.46
N CYS A 922 -21.94 3.42 -18.18
CA CYS A 922 -21.56 2.41 -17.16
C CYS A 922 -20.45 2.87 -16.20
N THR A 923 -20.49 4.13 -15.77
CA THR A 923 -19.64 4.65 -14.69
C THR A 923 -20.36 4.56 -13.34
N LEU A 924 -19.71 4.21 -12.20
CA LEU A 924 -20.44 4.16 -10.91
C LEU A 924 -21.11 5.48 -10.54
N ASN A 925 -20.60 6.63 -10.98
CA ASN A 925 -21.27 7.92 -10.80
C ASN A 925 -22.64 8.01 -11.49
N SER A 926 -22.80 7.41 -12.68
CA SER A 926 -24.10 7.33 -13.35
C SER A 926 -25.09 6.40 -12.61
N MET A 927 -24.57 5.45 -11.82
CA MET A 927 -25.32 4.39 -11.14
C MET A 927 -25.78 4.79 -9.73
N ASN A 928 -24.94 5.46 -8.93
CA ASN A 928 -25.31 5.96 -7.60
C ASN A 928 -26.27 7.17 -7.64
N ASN A 929 -26.30 7.90 -8.76
CA ASN A 929 -27.20 9.03 -9.00
C ASN A 929 -28.32 8.71 -10.00
N THR A 930 -28.64 7.43 -10.23
CA THR A 930 -29.78 7.06 -11.07
C THR A 930 -31.05 7.64 -10.45
N VAL A 931 -31.69 8.58 -11.12
CA VAL A 931 -32.99 9.15 -10.78
C VAL A 931 -33.94 8.76 -11.91
N LEU A 932 -35.12 8.21 -11.62
CA LEU A 932 -36.12 7.96 -12.66
C LEU A 932 -37.11 9.11 -12.67
N ARG A 933 -37.19 9.82 -13.80
CA ARG A 933 -38.17 10.91 -13.98
C ARG A 933 -39.20 10.55 -15.01
N LEU A 934 -40.47 10.61 -14.61
CA LEU A 934 -41.60 10.48 -15.51
C LEU A 934 -41.83 11.82 -16.22
N GLN A 935 -41.29 11.98 -17.41
CA GLN A 935 -41.33 13.21 -18.20
C GLN A 935 -42.70 13.44 -18.84
N ALA A 936 -43.35 12.39 -19.33
CA ALA A 936 -44.69 12.49 -19.90
C ALA A 936 -45.53 11.24 -19.62
N TYR A 937 -46.84 11.42 -19.56
CA TYR A 937 -47.79 10.32 -19.59
C TYR A 937 -49.13 10.72 -20.22
N ALA A 938 -49.74 9.78 -20.92
CA ALA A 938 -51.05 9.95 -21.54
C ALA A 938 -51.94 8.74 -21.23
N PHE A 939 -53.22 8.99 -20.96
CA PHE A 939 -54.26 7.98 -20.82
C PHE A 939 -55.32 8.23 -21.89
N ASP A 940 -55.49 7.27 -22.79
CA ASP A 940 -56.42 7.38 -23.90
C ASP A 940 -57.60 6.43 -23.71
N PHE A 941 -58.81 6.99 -23.78
CA PHE A 941 -60.07 6.26 -23.73
C PHE A 941 -60.80 6.53 -25.05
N PRO A 942 -60.87 5.57 -25.98
CA PRO A 942 -61.47 5.80 -27.28
C PRO A 942 -62.96 6.17 -27.14
N ALA A 943 -63.31 7.39 -27.56
CA ALA A 943 -64.66 7.95 -27.40
C ALA A 943 -65.74 7.27 -28.27
N ASP A 944 -65.34 6.59 -29.35
CA ASP A 944 -66.24 6.09 -30.40
C ASP A 944 -66.58 4.59 -30.31
N THR A 945 -66.09 3.87 -29.28
CA THR A 945 -66.43 2.46 -29.04
C THR A 945 -66.63 2.20 -27.54
N PRO A 946 -67.88 2.14 -27.04
CA PRO A 946 -68.17 1.73 -25.67
C PRO A 946 -67.62 0.31 -25.42
N GLY A 947 -66.51 0.20 -24.68
CA GLY A 947 -65.82 -1.07 -24.39
C GLY A 947 -64.48 -1.30 -25.10
N GLY A 948 -63.94 -0.31 -25.84
CA GLY A 948 -62.56 -0.39 -26.36
C GLY A 948 -61.51 -0.36 -25.25
N PRO A 949 -60.34 -1.01 -25.42
CA PRO A 949 -59.29 -1.04 -24.40
C PRO A 949 -58.72 0.37 -24.21
N ALA A 950 -58.75 0.88 -22.97
CA ALA A 950 -58.05 2.09 -22.62
C ALA A 950 -56.54 1.83 -22.65
N THR A 951 -55.77 2.76 -23.19
CA THR A 951 -54.30 2.65 -23.28
C THR A 951 -53.61 3.75 -22.48
N ALA A 952 -52.36 3.47 -22.14
CA ALA A 952 -51.47 4.39 -21.46
C ALA A 952 -50.14 4.48 -22.21
N SER A 953 -49.55 5.66 -22.20
CA SER A 953 -48.21 5.90 -22.71
C SER A 953 -47.41 6.67 -21.66
N PHE A 954 -46.14 6.33 -21.47
CA PHE A 954 -45.23 6.91 -20.48
C PHE A 954 -43.88 7.20 -21.11
N THR A 955 -43.29 8.35 -20.77
CA THR A 955 -41.90 8.67 -21.11
C THR A 955 -41.12 8.80 -19.81
N VAL A 956 -40.18 7.89 -19.58
CA VAL A 956 -39.34 7.86 -18.38
C VAL A 956 -37.91 8.12 -18.77
N SER A 957 -37.27 9.14 -18.20
CA SER A 957 -35.86 9.41 -18.39
C SER A 957 -35.02 8.96 -17.20
N ASN A 958 -33.82 8.46 -17.46
CA ASN A 958 -32.75 8.29 -16.49
C ASN A 958 -31.65 9.32 -16.75
N PRO A 959 -31.57 10.42 -15.97
CA PRO A 959 -30.59 11.49 -16.17
C PRO A 959 -29.14 11.07 -15.93
N GLY A 960 -28.89 9.95 -15.24
CA GLY A 960 -27.54 9.45 -14.97
C GLY A 960 -26.77 9.14 -16.25
N PRO A 961 -27.23 8.17 -17.07
CA PRO A 961 -26.66 7.88 -18.40
C PRO A 961 -27.21 8.80 -19.51
N GLY A 962 -28.30 9.54 -19.26
CA GLY A 962 -28.95 10.43 -20.25
C GLY A 962 -30.03 9.74 -21.10
N ASP A 963 -30.40 8.50 -20.77
CA ASP A 963 -31.35 7.71 -21.55
C ASP A 963 -32.81 8.13 -21.34
N ILE A 964 -33.62 8.02 -22.41
CA ILE A 964 -35.06 8.30 -22.38
C ILE A 964 -35.81 7.09 -22.94
N TYR A 965 -36.68 6.52 -22.11
CA TYR A 965 -37.50 5.35 -22.43
C TYR A 965 -38.94 5.78 -22.72
N ALA A 966 -39.34 5.69 -24.00
CA ALA A 966 -40.71 5.90 -24.42
C ALA A 966 -41.47 4.57 -24.47
N ILE A 967 -42.42 4.38 -23.54
CA ILE A 967 -43.33 3.24 -23.48
C ILE A 967 -44.67 3.72 -24.02
N GLN A 968 -45.15 3.17 -25.13
CA GLN A 968 -46.37 3.65 -25.79
C GLN A 968 -47.41 2.53 -25.92
N ASP A 969 -48.68 2.92 -25.88
CA ASP A 969 -49.83 2.08 -26.21
C ASP A 969 -50.00 0.80 -25.36
N ILE A 970 -49.67 0.88 -24.07
CA ILE A 970 -49.85 -0.25 -23.14
C ILE A 970 -51.27 -0.27 -22.55
N PRO A 971 -51.87 -1.43 -22.25
CA PRO A 971 -53.21 -1.50 -21.66
C PRO A 971 -53.25 -0.75 -20.33
N LEU A 972 -54.23 0.13 -20.12
CA LEU A 972 -54.36 0.89 -18.88
C LEU A 972 -55.01 0.03 -17.78
N GLN A 973 -54.21 -0.47 -16.83
CA GLN A 973 -54.68 -1.24 -15.68
C GLN A 973 -54.36 -0.52 -14.37
N ALA A 974 -55.39 -0.03 -13.68
CA ALA A 974 -55.26 0.82 -12.49
C ALA A 974 -55.77 0.14 -11.19
N ASP A 975 -55.55 -1.17 -11.09
CA ASP A 975 -55.99 -2.07 -10.02
C ASP A 975 -55.02 -2.11 -8.82
N GLY A 976 -53.89 -1.41 -8.90
CA GLY A 976 -52.84 -1.46 -7.90
C GLY A 976 -52.06 -2.78 -7.90
N GLN A 977 -51.98 -3.48 -9.04
CA GLN A 977 -51.05 -4.58 -9.27
C GLN A 977 -49.93 -4.16 -10.25
N TRP A 978 -48.87 -4.97 -10.34
CA TRP A 978 -47.79 -4.76 -11.30
C TRP A 978 -48.11 -5.47 -12.62
N HIS A 979 -47.99 -4.75 -13.73
CA HIS A 979 -48.27 -5.23 -15.09
C HIS A 979 -47.04 -5.02 -15.97
N ALA A 980 -46.77 -5.94 -16.89
CA ALA A 980 -45.65 -5.78 -17.83
C ALA A 980 -45.90 -4.61 -18.79
N CYS A 981 -44.85 -3.87 -19.15
CA CYS A 981 -44.94 -2.78 -20.12
C CYS A 981 -44.93 -3.28 -21.57
N ALA A 982 -44.60 -4.55 -21.81
CA ALA A 982 -44.66 -5.15 -23.14
C ALA A 982 -46.07 -5.67 -23.41
N THR A 983 -46.63 -5.30 -24.57
CA THR A 983 -47.80 -6.00 -25.12
C THR A 983 -47.31 -7.14 -26.01
N ASP A 984 -48.07 -8.22 -26.03
CA ASP A 984 -47.85 -9.43 -26.84
C ASP A 984 -47.83 -9.13 -28.36
N THR A 985 -48.08 -7.87 -28.73
CA THR A 985 -48.27 -7.38 -30.10
C THR A 985 -47.42 -6.13 -30.36
N ALA A 986 -46.25 -6.35 -30.97
CA ALA A 986 -45.51 -5.42 -31.83
C ALA A 986 -44.91 -4.11 -31.26
N GLY A 987 -44.91 -3.87 -29.95
CA GLY A 987 -44.11 -2.78 -29.36
C GLY A 987 -42.67 -3.21 -29.08
N SER A 988 -41.69 -2.76 -29.88
CA SER A 988 -40.27 -3.02 -29.61
C SER A 988 -39.81 -2.24 -28.38
N MET A 989 -39.46 -2.93 -27.29
CA MET A 989 -38.71 -2.31 -26.20
C MET A 989 -37.40 -1.71 -26.75
N PRO A 990 -36.92 -0.57 -26.21
CA PRO A 990 -35.59 -0.07 -26.51
C PRO A 990 -34.57 -1.19 -26.29
N TRP A 991 -33.60 -1.35 -27.21
CA TRP A 991 -32.74 -2.55 -27.28
C TRP A 991 -31.92 -2.83 -26.01
N GLN A 992 -31.72 -1.82 -25.15
CA GLN A 992 -31.03 -1.95 -23.86
C GLN A 992 -31.93 -2.52 -22.74
N LEU A 993 -33.26 -2.39 -22.85
CA LEU A 993 -34.23 -2.83 -21.84
C LEU A 993 -34.58 -4.31 -22.01
N GLN A 994 -34.18 -5.14 -21.04
CA GLN A 994 -34.56 -6.55 -20.95
C GLN A 994 -36.01 -6.73 -20.47
N SER A 995 -36.46 -5.94 -19.48
CA SER A 995 -37.83 -6.01 -18.98
C SER A 995 -38.31 -4.70 -18.37
N CYS A 996 -39.63 -4.49 -18.40
CA CYS A 996 -40.31 -3.37 -17.75
C CYS A 996 -41.64 -3.83 -17.16
N ALA A 997 -41.96 -3.35 -15.97
CA ALA A 997 -43.29 -3.44 -15.39
C ALA A 997 -43.73 -2.08 -14.84
N TYR A 998 -45.01 -1.78 -14.92
CA TYR A 998 -45.61 -0.58 -14.35
C TYR A 998 -46.68 -0.96 -13.32
N PHE A 999 -46.97 -0.03 -12.42
CA PHE A 999 -48.00 -0.13 -11.39
C PHE A 999 -48.80 1.17 -11.40
N LEU A 1000 -50.12 1.07 -11.34
CA LEU A 1000 -50.99 2.24 -11.21
C LEU A 1000 -52.16 1.92 -10.29
N ASN A 1001 -52.45 2.82 -9.34
CA ASN A 1001 -53.58 2.68 -8.44
C ASN A 1001 -54.56 3.84 -8.63
N SER A 1002 -55.75 3.54 -9.15
CA SER A 1002 -56.82 4.51 -9.39
C SER A 1002 -57.33 5.22 -8.12
N THR A 1003 -57.21 4.58 -6.95
CA THR A 1003 -57.70 5.13 -5.68
C THR A 1003 -56.66 6.05 -5.04
N SER A 1004 -55.39 5.66 -4.93
CA SER A 1004 -54.37 6.53 -4.33
C SER A 1004 -53.77 7.53 -5.32
N GLY A 1005 -53.87 7.27 -6.63
CA GLY A 1005 -53.13 8.01 -7.65
C GLY A 1005 -51.65 7.65 -7.70
N SER A 1006 -51.24 6.57 -7.04
CA SER A 1006 -49.85 6.12 -7.00
C SER A 1006 -49.49 5.43 -8.32
N ILE A 1007 -48.28 5.71 -8.81
CA ILE A 1007 -47.70 5.11 -10.02
C ILE A 1007 -46.32 4.53 -9.67
N GLY A 1008 -45.89 3.48 -10.36
CA GLY A 1008 -44.53 2.96 -10.19
C GLY A 1008 -44.04 2.22 -11.42
N PHE A 1009 -42.73 2.07 -11.52
CA PHE A 1009 -42.05 1.37 -12.61
C PHE A 1009 -40.97 0.44 -12.06
N LYS A 1010 -40.79 -0.70 -12.71
CA LYS A 1010 -39.65 -1.59 -12.57
C LYS A 1010 -38.99 -1.73 -13.92
N PHE A 1011 -37.69 -1.52 -14.00
CA PHE A 1011 -36.93 -1.63 -15.23
C PHE A 1011 -35.75 -2.57 -15.04
N GLN A 1012 -35.46 -3.38 -16.05
CA GLN A 1012 -34.24 -4.18 -16.14
C GLN A 1012 -33.53 -3.97 -17.48
N TRP A 1013 -32.22 -3.71 -17.47
CA TRP A 1013 -31.44 -3.44 -18.67
C TRP A 1013 -29.99 -3.93 -18.57
N TYR A 1014 -29.34 -4.14 -19.71
CA TYR A 1014 -27.93 -4.54 -19.82
C TYR A 1014 -27.01 -3.33 -19.95
N CYS A 1015 -25.82 -3.38 -19.33
CA CYS A 1015 -24.84 -2.29 -19.37
C CYS A 1015 -23.80 -2.42 -20.51
N ASP A 1016 -23.50 -3.62 -21.02
CA ASP A 1016 -22.52 -3.81 -22.11
C ASP A 1016 -22.97 -4.94 -23.05
N ASP A 1017 -23.02 -4.66 -24.36
CA ASP A 1017 -23.45 -5.57 -25.42
C ASP A 1017 -22.29 -6.13 -26.26
N ARG A 1018 -21.05 -5.67 -26.03
CA ARG A 1018 -19.86 -6.09 -26.79
C ARG A 1018 -19.11 -7.27 -26.17
N ASP A 1019 -19.44 -7.64 -24.93
CA ASP A 1019 -19.06 -8.91 -24.31
C ASP A 1019 -20.30 -9.69 -23.80
N PRO A 1020 -20.94 -10.50 -24.67
CA PRO A 1020 -22.13 -11.25 -24.29
C PRO A 1020 -21.88 -12.32 -23.22
N PHE A 1021 -20.63 -12.57 -22.82
CA PHE A 1021 -20.27 -13.54 -21.78
C PHE A 1021 -20.14 -12.92 -20.38
N HIS A 1022 -20.07 -11.59 -20.25
CA HIS A 1022 -19.88 -10.88 -18.96
C HIS A 1022 -20.85 -9.71 -18.75
N ALA A 1023 -22.02 -9.72 -19.40
CA ALA A 1023 -22.98 -8.63 -19.28
C ALA A 1023 -23.48 -8.43 -17.82
N ILE A 1024 -23.56 -7.17 -17.39
CA ILE A 1024 -24.12 -6.79 -16.08
C ILE A 1024 -25.58 -6.38 -16.28
N LEU A 1025 -26.47 -7.08 -15.58
CA LEU A 1025 -27.91 -6.83 -15.58
C LEU A 1025 -28.30 -5.93 -14.40
N PHE A 1026 -28.92 -4.80 -14.68
CA PHE A 1026 -29.42 -3.87 -13.67
C PHE A 1026 -30.93 -3.98 -13.48
N THR A 1027 -31.40 -3.71 -12.26
CA THR A 1027 -32.82 -3.66 -11.91
C THR A 1027 -33.10 -2.45 -11.03
N ALA A 1028 -34.00 -1.56 -11.45
CA ALA A 1028 -34.44 -0.40 -10.67
C ALA A 1028 -35.96 -0.43 -10.42
N ASN A 1029 -36.37 -0.16 -9.18
CA ASN A 1029 -37.78 -0.07 -8.77
C ASN A 1029 -38.09 1.33 -8.26
N ALA A 1030 -39.00 2.06 -8.91
CA ALA A 1030 -39.37 3.41 -8.52
C ALA A 1030 -40.89 3.58 -8.36
N ARG A 1031 -41.31 4.47 -7.45
CA ARG A 1031 -42.72 4.79 -7.17
C ARG A 1031 -42.91 6.29 -6.99
N GLY A 1032 -44.07 6.79 -7.37
CA GLY A 1032 -44.46 8.18 -7.16
C GLY A 1032 -45.96 8.32 -7.10
N THR A 1033 -46.44 9.56 -7.08
CA THR A 1033 -47.87 9.85 -7.12
C THR A 1033 -48.16 10.82 -8.25
N LEU A 1034 -49.16 10.51 -9.07
CA LEU A 1034 -49.59 11.38 -10.16
C LEU A 1034 -50.02 12.74 -9.60
N SER A 1035 -49.35 13.78 -10.10
CA SER A 1035 -49.62 15.18 -9.78
C SER A 1035 -50.76 15.75 -10.62
N ALA A 1036 -50.90 15.32 -11.88
CA ALA A 1036 -51.99 15.63 -12.81
C ALA A 1036 -52.72 14.35 -13.26
N CYS A 1037 -53.90 14.46 -13.90
CA CYS A 1037 -54.71 13.33 -14.38
C CYS A 1037 -55.18 12.29 -13.33
N ARG A 1038 -55.00 12.53 -12.02
CA ARG A 1038 -55.39 11.58 -10.95
C ARG A 1038 -56.85 11.13 -11.02
N ASN A 1039 -57.76 12.05 -11.38
CA ASN A 1039 -59.18 11.76 -11.50
C ASN A 1039 -59.55 11.11 -12.84
N ALA A 1040 -58.72 11.28 -13.89
CA ALA A 1040 -59.01 10.83 -15.25
C ALA A 1040 -59.15 9.31 -15.36
N VAL A 1041 -58.34 8.59 -14.59
CA VAL A 1041 -58.38 7.12 -14.47
C VAL A 1041 -59.66 6.65 -13.74
N ARG A 1042 -60.21 7.46 -12.83
CA ARG A 1042 -61.47 7.14 -12.13
C ARG A 1042 -62.71 7.50 -12.96
N THR A 1043 -62.62 8.53 -13.79
CA THR A 1043 -63.75 9.07 -14.57
C THR A 1043 -63.76 8.60 -16.03
N ASN A 1044 -62.82 7.74 -16.44
CA ASN A 1044 -62.66 7.23 -17.80
C ASN A 1044 -62.61 8.34 -18.86
N THR A 1045 -61.82 9.38 -18.58
CA THR A 1045 -61.64 10.55 -19.46
C THR A 1045 -60.20 10.64 -19.92
N ALA A 1046 -59.97 10.94 -21.20
CA ALA A 1046 -58.62 11.10 -21.73
C ALA A 1046 -57.85 12.22 -21.01
N CYS A 1047 -56.56 12.02 -20.77
CA CYS A 1047 -55.72 13.02 -20.11
C CYS A 1047 -54.26 12.86 -20.50
N GLN A 1048 -53.56 13.97 -20.72
CA GLN A 1048 -52.15 14.00 -21.09
C GLN A 1048 -51.41 15.00 -20.21
N TYR A 1049 -50.20 14.61 -19.81
CA TYR A 1049 -49.26 15.44 -19.06
C TYR A 1049 -47.87 15.30 -19.67
N SER A 1050 -47.15 16.41 -19.79
CA SER A 1050 -45.76 16.45 -20.23
C SER A 1050 -45.05 17.58 -19.49
N SER A 1051 -43.85 17.30 -18.97
CA SER A 1051 -43.00 18.26 -18.28
C SER A 1051 -41.54 18.04 -18.67
N PRO A 1052 -40.80 19.10 -19.07
CA PRO A 1052 -39.37 18.99 -19.38
C PRO A 1052 -38.53 18.58 -18.17
N VAL A 1053 -38.99 18.92 -16.97
CA VAL A 1053 -38.32 18.54 -15.70
C VAL A 1053 -38.71 17.13 -15.28
N GLY A 1054 -39.92 16.68 -15.63
CA GLY A 1054 -40.51 15.39 -15.24
C GLY A 1054 -40.90 15.30 -13.76
N LEU A 1055 -41.75 14.33 -13.42
CA LEU A 1055 -42.03 13.96 -12.04
C LEU A 1055 -40.97 12.96 -11.57
N GLU A 1056 -40.22 13.31 -10.53
CA GLU A 1056 -39.27 12.39 -9.92
C GLU A 1056 -39.99 11.24 -9.21
N LEU A 1057 -39.52 10.02 -9.43
CA LEU A 1057 -40.05 8.82 -8.80
C LEU A 1057 -39.07 8.38 -7.70
N ASP A 1058 -39.58 8.18 -6.49
CA ASP A 1058 -38.81 7.67 -5.35
C ASP A 1058 -38.33 6.25 -5.66
N ILE A 1059 -37.02 6.07 -5.71
CA ILE A 1059 -36.42 4.77 -5.96
C ILE A 1059 -36.42 3.96 -4.67
N ALA A 1060 -37.16 2.86 -4.67
CA ALA A 1060 -37.28 1.98 -3.52
C ALA A 1060 -36.08 1.03 -3.38
N ASN A 1061 -35.50 0.58 -4.50
CA ASN A 1061 -34.32 -0.29 -4.53
C ASN A 1061 -33.68 -0.33 -5.94
N VAL A 1062 -32.35 -0.39 -5.99
CA VAL A 1062 -31.54 -0.68 -7.19
C VAL A 1062 -30.65 -1.88 -6.90
N SER A 1063 -30.60 -2.84 -7.83
CA SER A 1063 -29.77 -4.04 -7.70
C SER A 1063 -29.16 -4.42 -9.04
N TRP A 1064 -28.03 -5.12 -9.03
CA TRP A 1064 -27.37 -5.60 -10.25
C TRP A 1064 -26.83 -7.02 -10.10
N GLN A 1065 -26.65 -7.71 -11.22
CA GLN A 1065 -26.15 -9.09 -11.28
C GLN A 1065 -25.33 -9.31 -12.55
N SER A 1066 -24.11 -9.86 -12.43
CA SER A 1066 -23.34 -10.35 -13.58
C SER A 1066 -23.96 -11.64 -14.13
N THR A 1067 -24.14 -11.74 -15.45
CA THR A 1067 -24.73 -12.93 -16.07
C THR A 1067 -23.71 -14.03 -16.44
N GLY A 1068 -22.43 -13.86 -16.09
CA GLY A 1068 -21.34 -14.84 -16.31
C GLY A 1068 -20.32 -14.88 -15.16
N GLU A 1069 -19.29 -15.75 -15.28
CA GLU A 1069 -18.19 -15.89 -14.29
C GLU A 1069 -17.66 -14.52 -13.84
N PRO A 1070 -17.22 -14.37 -12.57
CA PRO A 1070 -16.99 -13.06 -12.00
C PRO A 1070 -15.97 -12.31 -12.86
N MET A 1071 -16.36 -11.12 -13.36
CA MET A 1071 -15.40 -10.21 -13.98
C MET A 1071 -14.24 -10.02 -12.99
N ASN A 1072 -13.06 -10.52 -13.35
CA ASN A 1072 -11.84 -10.41 -12.52
C ASN A 1072 -11.34 -8.97 -12.36
N ARG A 1073 -12.09 -7.98 -12.87
CA ARG A 1073 -12.00 -6.56 -12.55
C ARG A 1073 -13.39 -5.95 -12.71
N GLY A 1074 -14.13 -5.80 -11.61
CA GLY A 1074 -15.19 -4.80 -11.57
C GLY A 1074 -14.54 -3.40 -11.64
N PRO A 1075 -15.26 -2.35 -12.07
CA PRO A 1075 -14.77 -0.99 -11.92
C PRO A 1075 -14.79 -0.66 -10.43
N GLU A 1076 -13.67 -0.89 -9.75
CA GLU A 1076 -13.43 -0.35 -8.41
C GLU A 1076 -13.45 1.17 -8.51
N TRP A 1077 -14.30 1.82 -7.71
CA TRP A 1077 -14.23 3.26 -7.54
C TRP A 1077 -13.37 3.60 -6.33
N PRO A 1078 -12.46 4.57 -6.47
CA PRO A 1078 -11.97 5.35 -5.34
C PRO A 1078 -13.12 6.26 -4.84
N TRP A 1079 -13.12 6.57 -3.54
CA TRP A 1079 -14.03 7.49 -2.82
C TRP A 1079 -15.44 6.97 -2.45
N VAL A 1080 -15.56 6.24 -1.32
CA VAL A 1080 -16.31 6.59 -0.08
C VAL A 1080 -15.68 5.82 1.09
#